data_AF-A0A7C4XVW7-F1
#
_entry.id   AF-A0A7C4XVW7-F1
#
_cell.length_a   1.000
_cell.length_b   1.000
_cell.length_c   1.000
_cell.angle_alpha   90.00
_cell.angle_beta   90.00
_cell.angle_gamma   90.00
#
_symmetry.space_group_name_H-M   'P 1'
#
loop_
_entity.id
_entity.type
_entity.pdbx_description
1 polymer ?
#
loop_
_entity_poly.entity_id
_entity_poly.type
_entity_poly.pdbx_seq_one_letter_code
_entity_poly.pdbx_strand_id
1 'polypeptide(L)'
;MTIFLFLFGLVISDIKVEARTTDPDLIIESSGLKIGEEFKDRMLAQAILNLNKLKLFNHISIDTSIIADGIFITIKVNEAPFLSGEVEFSGNKSVKTKDLKKKIELKSGQVLTDDKIFEAKRKILDFYSEKNFYNTEVQDSLIPDTLNRAKLLFIIKEGINLRIKRIIIEGNHSFSDSKIRRKMQNKEKGFLRSGKLDKEKLKEDIERIKTFYKENGFLDVVVAEPKIEIKESGIYITITITENRRYYIGDVKFCGNVLFTTPQLIKVSKLNTGDIYNLTRIQNILQKYYEMYSDEGYIYCAIVPVENARDSFIDLEFKISEGNPASINRVIISGNYRTREKVIRREIYTMPGQRFRRSLVLRSMREIFNLGFFEDIKPQTGTPDDSGNIDLIYAVKEKEGVGSVGAGMAYSAQDKLTGYIELTHPNMFGRGQKIYTRFEIGGRLTNIQLGFTEPWLFDTRTTAGFDIYYTNRFWDYYTKRDLGSAANLSFPFYLDYTRFNYTFRVERTQILNISESYRPTGTYDLRNDTIPKWTLANNYGITRDTRDFIFNPSSGSYISLQSEIAKPWIFANIDYNRFTFETRIYFPVYWKFVLMARVRTGIVTSGKEVPIYKRFYAGGTGEDGVRGYPDRSLTPSENNLAVGGNAILINNLEFKLKLTQNLAFLLFYDMGNSFTSYKEINPYELKRGAGIGIRLEIPMMGVLGFDLGYGFDRARPGLEPHFQINPFGMF
;
A
#
# COMPACT_ATOMS: atom_id res chain seq x y z
N MET A 1 -47.57 -34.42 -79.02
CA MET A 1 -47.73 -35.80 -78.53
C MET A 1 -46.57 -36.05 -77.57
N THR A 2 -46.47 -35.30 -76.48
CA THR A 2 -47.20 -35.48 -75.21
C THR A 2 -46.85 -36.80 -74.55
N ILE A 3 -46.12 -36.71 -73.44
CA ILE A 3 -46.28 -37.40 -72.14
C ILE A 3 -44.95 -37.12 -71.40
N PHE A 4 -44.83 -36.01 -70.68
CA PHE A 4 -45.16 -35.93 -69.25
C PHE A 4 -44.55 -37.12 -68.47
N LEU A 5 -43.24 -37.06 -68.20
CA LEU A 5 -42.63 -37.82 -67.11
C LEU A 5 -41.95 -36.84 -66.16
N PHE A 6 -42.74 -36.47 -65.14
CA PHE A 6 -42.34 -36.13 -63.79
C PHE A 6 -41.14 -35.18 -63.58
N LEU A 7 -41.48 -33.92 -63.31
CA LEU A 7 -40.96 -33.25 -62.12
C LEU A 7 -41.34 -34.08 -60.88
N PHE A 8 -40.62 -35.15 -60.61
CA PHE A 8 -40.52 -35.67 -59.25
C PHE A 8 -39.14 -35.26 -58.75
N GLY A 9 -39.11 -34.35 -57.78
CA GLY A 9 -37.89 -34.15 -57.02
C GLY A 9 -37.50 -35.49 -56.41
N LEU A 10 -36.26 -35.92 -56.65
CA LEU A 10 -35.74 -37.17 -56.08
C LEU A 10 -35.87 -37.09 -54.55
N VAL A 11 -36.44 -38.12 -53.95
CA VAL A 11 -36.68 -38.15 -52.50
C VAL A 11 -35.53 -38.90 -51.83
N ILE A 12 -35.13 -38.47 -50.63
CA ILE A 12 -34.14 -39.18 -49.82
C ILE A 12 -34.73 -40.51 -49.38
N SER A 13 -34.21 -41.62 -49.89
CA SER A 13 -34.71 -42.96 -49.61
C SER A 13 -34.13 -43.56 -48.33
N ASP A 14 -32.86 -43.27 -48.05
CA ASP A 14 -32.16 -43.77 -46.86
C ASP A 14 -30.93 -42.91 -46.54
N ILE A 15 -30.52 -42.92 -45.28
CA ILE A 15 -29.33 -42.20 -44.78
C ILE A 15 -28.48 -43.19 -43.98
N LYS A 16 -27.30 -43.49 -44.51
CA LYS A 16 -26.30 -44.34 -43.85
C LYS A 16 -25.21 -43.46 -43.23
N VAL A 17 -24.77 -43.84 -42.03
CA VAL A 17 -23.64 -43.18 -41.35
C VAL A 17 -22.46 -44.13 -41.22
N GLU A 18 -21.28 -43.65 -41.61
CA GLU A 18 -20.01 -44.28 -41.32
C GLU A 18 -19.29 -43.47 -40.24
N ALA A 19 -19.44 -43.92 -39.00
CA ALA A 19 -18.83 -43.34 -37.79
C ALA A 19 -18.18 -44.46 -36.97
N ARG A 20 -17.06 -44.17 -36.29
CA ARG A 20 -16.32 -45.14 -35.48
C ARG A 20 -16.79 -45.18 -34.03
N THR A 21 -17.19 -44.04 -33.48
CA THR A 21 -17.52 -43.88 -32.05
C THR A 21 -18.72 -43.00 -31.75
N THR A 22 -19.08 -42.07 -32.66
CA THR A 22 -20.25 -41.22 -32.44
C THR A 22 -21.51 -41.99 -32.83
N ASP A 23 -22.58 -41.81 -32.04
CA ASP A 23 -23.87 -42.41 -32.31
C ASP A 23 -24.40 -42.00 -33.71
N PRO A 24 -24.68 -42.96 -34.62
CA PRO A 24 -25.26 -42.69 -35.93
C PRO A 24 -26.53 -41.83 -35.88
N ASP A 25 -27.40 -42.04 -34.89
CA ASP A 25 -28.68 -41.33 -34.81
C ASP A 25 -28.47 -39.84 -34.52
N LEU A 26 -27.49 -39.51 -33.68
CA LEU A 26 -27.10 -38.13 -33.39
C LEU A 26 -26.58 -37.41 -34.65
N ILE A 27 -25.84 -38.12 -35.50
CA ILE A 27 -25.30 -37.58 -36.76
C ILE A 27 -26.44 -37.33 -37.74
N ILE A 28 -27.38 -38.27 -37.87
CA ILE A 28 -28.54 -38.10 -38.76
C ILE A 28 -29.40 -36.92 -38.30
N GLU A 29 -29.77 -36.87 -37.02
CA GLU A 29 -30.61 -35.80 -36.46
C GLU A 29 -29.94 -34.43 -36.60
N SER A 30 -28.65 -34.33 -36.28
CA SER A 30 -27.90 -33.08 -36.35
C SER A 30 -27.57 -32.63 -37.77
N SER A 31 -27.54 -33.55 -38.75
CA SER A 31 -27.37 -33.19 -40.16
C SER A 31 -28.56 -32.38 -40.69
N GLY A 32 -29.76 -32.58 -40.12
CA GLY A 32 -31.00 -31.96 -40.59
C GLY A 32 -31.55 -32.58 -41.87
N LEU A 33 -30.99 -33.70 -42.34
CA LEU A 33 -31.51 -34.50 -43.45
C LEU A 33 -32.58 -35.46 -42.94
N LYS A 34 -33.70 -35.61 -43.67
CA LYS A 34 -34.78 -36.52 -43.29
C LYS A 34 -35.13 -37.47 -44.44
N ILE A 35 -35.34 -38.74 -44.09
CA ILE A 35 -35.85 -39.75 -45.01
C ILE A 35 -37.26 -39.34 -45.44
N GLY A 36 -37.56 -39.38 -46.74
CA GLY A 36 -38.83 -38.94 -47.32
C GLY A 36 -38.89 -37.47 -47.74
N GLU A 37 -37.82 -36.69 -47.51
CA GLU A 37 -37.74 -35.28 -47.94
C GLU A 37 -37.23 -35.14 -49.39
N GLU A 38 -37.74 -34.12 -50.10
CA GLU A 38 -37.28 -33.77 -51.46
C GLU A 38 -35.81 -33.30 -51.44
N PHE A 39 -34.94 -34.02 -52.15
CA PHE A 39 -33.52 -33.73 -52.19
C PHE A 39 -33.21 -32.45 -52.96
N LYS A 40 -32.41 -31.57 -52.34
CA LYS A 40 -31.85 -30.37 -52.96
C LYS A 40 -30.37 -30.31 -52.64
N ASP A 41 -29.51 -30.06 -53.63
CA ASP A 41 -28.05 -30.03 -53.44
C ASP A 41 -27.60 -29.12 -52.28
N ARG A 42 -28.30 -27.99 -52.07
CA ARG A 42 -28.05 -27.06 -50.95
C ARG A 42 -28.17 -27.70 -49.55
N MET A 43 -28.94 -28.78 -49.42
CA MET A 43 -29.14 -29.50 -48.16
C MET A 43 -27.86 -30.21 -47.72
N LEU A 44 -27.04 -30.69 -48.65
CA LEU A 44 -25.76 -31.33 -48.34
C LEU A 44 -24.79 -30.34 -47.70
N ALA A 45 -24.66 -29.14 -48.28
CA ALA A 45 -23.84 -28.08 -47.72
C ALA A 45 -24.34 -27.67 -46.32
N GLN A 46 -25.66 -27.55 -46.14
CA GLN A 46 -26.25 -27.22 -44.85
C GLN A 46 -26.04 -28.33 -43.81
N ALA A 47 -26.10 -29.60 -44.22
CA ALA A 47 -25.82 -30.74 -43.36
C ALA A 47 -24.37 -30.76 -42.89
N ILE A 48 -23.41 -30.53 -43.79
CA ILE A 48 -22.00 -30.39 -43.43
C ILE A 48 -21.79 -29.23 -42.46
N LEU A 49 -22.44 -28.08 -42.69
CA LEU A 49 -22.37 -26.93 -41.77
C LEU A 49 -22.96 -27.22 -40.40
N ASN A 50 -24.08 -27.96 -40.34
CA ASN A 50 -24.72 -28.31 -39.07
C ASN A 50 -23.86 -29.31 -38.28
N LEU A 51 -23.30 -30.31 -38.94
CA LEU A 51 -22.41 -31.29 -38.31
C LEU A 51 -21.09 -30.64 -37.85
N ASN A 52 -20.56 -29.66 -38.58
CA ASN A 52 -19.40 -28.87 -38.13
C ASN A 52 -19.69 -28.09 -36.84
N LYS A 53 -20.93 -27.63 -36.60
CA LYS A 53 -21.30 -26.94 -35.35
C LYS A 53 -21.18 -27.83 -34.12
N LEU A 54 -21.26 -29.15 -34.29
CA LEU A 54 -21.07 -30.10 -33.18
C LEU A 54 -19.63 -30.10 -32.66
N LYS A 55 -18.64 -29.69 -33.48
CA LYS A 55 -17.21 -29.65 -33.12
C LYS A 55 -16.67 -31.00 -32.62
N LEU A 56 -17.18 -32.09 -33.17
CA LEU A 56 -16.81 -33.47 -32.84
C LEU A 56 -15.92 -34.15 -33.89
N PHE A 57 -15.80 -33.55 -35.09
CA PHE A 57 -15.23 -34.20 -36.26
C PHE A 57 -14.09 -33.37 -36.85
N ASN A 58 -13.05 -34.04 -37.36
CA ASN A 58 -11.95 -33.44 -38.12
C ASN A 58 -12.27 -33.36 -39.61
N HIS A 59 -13.04 -34.32 -40.13
CA HIS A 59 -13.46 -34.36 -41.53
C HIS A 59 -14.87 -34.91 -41.65
N ILE A 60 -15.66 -34.30 -42.54
CA ILE A 60 -17.04 -34.69 -42.82
C ILE A 60 -17.18 -34.71 -44.33
N SER A 61 -17.56 -35.85 -44.89
CA SER A 61 -17.91 -35.98 -46.31
C SER A 61 -19.28 -36.64 -46.43
N ILE A 62 -20.05 -36.22 -47.42
CA ILE A 62 -21.36 -36.78 -47.70
C ILE A 62 -21.37 -37.25 -49.14
N ASP A 63 -21.47 -38.56 -49.32
CA ASP A 63 -21.57 -39.20 -50.63
C ASP A 63 -23.04 -39.45 -50.96
N THR A 64 -23.41 -39.27 -52.23
CA THR A 64 -24.77 -39.56 -52.70
C THR A 64 -24.74 -40.58 -53.83
N SER A 65 -25.70 -41.49 -53.83
CA SER A 65 -25.88 -42.49 -54.89
C SER A 65 -27.36 -42.63 -55.22
N ILE A 66 -27.68 -42.82 -56.50
CA ILE A 66 -29.06 -43.00 -56.97
C ILE A 66 -29.32 -44.49 -57.10
N ILE A 67 -30.34 -45.01 -56.43
CA ILE A 67 -30.76 -46.40 -56.52
C ILE A 67 -32.27 -46.42 -56.77
N ALA A 68 -32.68 -46.99 -57.91
CA ALA A 68 -34.06 -46.91 -58.41
C ALA A 68 -34.57 -45.46 -58.54
N ASP A 69 -35.63 -45.07 -57.83
CA ASP A 69 -36.31 -43.77 -57.94
C ASP A 69 -35.97 -42.79 -56.78
N GLY A 70 -34.90 -43.02 -56.02
CA GLY A 70 -34.52 -42.13 -54.91
C GLY A 70 -33.02 -42.07 -54.58
N ILE A 71 -32.67 -41.15 -53.69
CA ILE A 71 -31.28 -40.82 -53.34
C ILE A 71 -30.90 -41.46 -52.00
N PHE A 72 -29.80 -42.22 -52.03
CA PHE A 72 -29.14 -42.77 -50.86
C PHE A 72 -27.97 -41.87 -50.45
N ILE A 73 -28.00 -41.40 -49.21
CA ILE A 73 -26.97 -40.51 -48.65
C ILE A 73 -26.10 -41.31 -47.69
N THR A 74 -24.77 -41.25 -47.88
CA THR A 74 -23.80 -41.81 -46.93
C THR A 74 -23.00 -40.68 -46.29
N ILE A 75 -23.20 -40.45 -44.99
CA ILE A 75 -22.44 -39.47 -44.21
C ILE A 75 -21.22 -40.19 -43.62
N LYS A 76 -20.02 -39.78 -44.02
CA LYS A 76 -18.75 -40.27 -43.48
C LYS A 76 -18.16 -39.21 -42.57
N VAL A 77 -17.90 -39.58 -41.32
CA VAL A 77 -17.28 -38.68 -40.35
C VAL A 77 -15.96 -39.26 -39.85
N ASN A 78 -14.96 -38.39 -39.69
CA ASN A 78 -13.72 -38.70 -38.98
C ASN A 78 -13.78 -38.03 -37.61
N GLU A 79 -14.06 -38.80 -36.56
CA GLU A 79 -14.16 -38.28 -35.21
C GLU A 79 -12.82 -37.79 -34.65
N ALA A 80 -12.86 -36.62 -34.03
CA ALA A 80 -11.74 -36.10 -33.26
C ALA A 80 -11.62 -36.85 -31.92
N PRO A 81 -10.40 -37.26 -31.51
CA PRO A 81 -10.22 -37.99 -30.27
C PRO A 81 -10.40 -37.09 -29.03
N PHE A 82 -10.69 -37.70 -27.88
CA PHE A 82 -10.72 -37.00 -26.59
C PHE A 82 -9.33 -36.90 -25.94
N LEU A 83 -9.01 -35.80 -25.28
CA LEU A 83 -7.73 -35.63 -24.58
C LEU A 83 -7.61 -36.58 -23.37
N SER A 84 -6.69 -37.54 -23.43
CA SER A 84 -6.52 -38.64 -22.45
C SER A 84 -5.90 -38.23 -21.10
N GLY A 85 -5.68 -36.93 -20.84
CA GLY A 85 -4.97 -36.46 -19.65
C GLY A 85 -4.68 -34.96 -19.71
N GLU A 86 -3.58 -34.52 -19.09
CA GLU A 86 -3.06 -33.17 -19.29
C GLU A 86 -2.20 -33.09 -20.57
N VAL A 87 -2.13 -31.91 -21.17
CA VAL A 87 -1.24 -31.66 -22.32
C VAL A 87 0.23 -31.71 -21.87
N GLU A 88 1.04 -32.41 -22.64
CA GLU A 88 2.48 -32.54 -22.42
C GLU A 88 3.26 -31.57 -23.30
N PHE A 89 4.41 -31.10 -22.79
CA PHE A 89 5.27 -30.15 -23.48
C PHE A 89 6.72 -30.63 -23.42
N SER A 90 7.43 -30.53 -24.53
CA SER A 90 8.85 -30.85 -24.64
C SER A 90 9.60 -29.69 -25.29
N GLY A 91 10.82 -29.42 -24.84
CA GLY A 91 11.68 -28.34 -25.36
C GLY A 91 11.50 -26.96 -24.72
N ASN A 92 10.50 -26.76 -23.86
CA ASN A 92 10.25 -25.51 -23.13
C ASN A 92 11.21 -25.29 -21.94
N LYS A 93 12.49 -25.03 -22.20
CA LYS A 93 13.50 -24.84 -21.15
C LYS A 93 13.37 -23.51 -20.42
N SER A 94 13.01 -22.44 -21.12
CA SER A 94 12.97 -21.07 -20.57
C SER A 94 11.60 -20.68 -20.01
N VAL A 95 10.55 -21.43 -20.36
CA VAL A 95 9.16 -21.17 -19.97
C VAL A 95 8.60 -22.34 -19.16
N LYS A 96 8.02 -22.05 -17.99
CA LYS A 96 7.44 -23.06 -17.11
C LYS A 96 6.21 -23.71 -17.74
N THR A 97 6.13 -25.04 -17.69
CA THR A 97 5.02 -25.84 -18.22
C THR A 97 3.66 -25.43 -17.65
N LYS A 98 3.60 -25.04 -16.37
CA LYS A 98 2.36 -24.56 -15.72
C LYS A 98 1.77 -23.32 -16.40
N ASP A 99 2.62 -22.40 -16.86
CA ASP A 99 2.17 -21.17 -17.53
C ASP A 99 1.57 -21.48 -18.90
N LEU A 100 2.20 -22.39 -19.66
CA LEU A 100 1.73 -22.84 -20.96
C LEU A 100 0.37 -23.53 -20.86
N LYS A 101 0.22 -24.45 -19.89
CA LYS A 101 -1.04 -25.13 -19.58
C LYS A 101 -2.17 -24.14 -19.30
N LYS A 102 -1.90 -23.10 -18.50
CA LYS A 102 -2.89 -22.09 -18.16
C LYS A 102 -3.32 -21.26 -19.39
N LYS A 103 -2.42 -21.01 -20.34
CA LYS A 103 -2.71 -20.18 -21.53
C LYS A 103 -3.50 -20.94 -22.61
N ILE A 104 -3.21 -22.22 -22.84
CA ILE A 104 -3.88 -23.00 -23.92
C ILE A 104 -5.32 -23.41 -23.57
N GLU A 105 -5.66 -23.47 -22.28
CA GLU A 105 -7.02 -23.75 -21.75
C GLU A 105 -7.62 -25.10 -22.15
N LEU A 106 -6.81 -26.05 -22.64
CA LEU A 106 -7.24 -27.42 -22.92
C LEU A 106 -7.35 -28.23 -21.62
N LYS A 107 -8.49 -28.88 -21.41
CA LYS A 107 -8.76 -29.72 -20.24
C LYS A 107 -8.85 -31.19 -20.62
N SER A 108 -8.48 -32.07 -19.70
CA SER A 108 -8.66 -33.51 -19.87
C SER A 108 -10.12 -33.85 -20.18
N GLY A 109 -10.35 -34.79 -21.09
CA GLY A 109 -11.67 -35.19 -21.57
C GLY A 109 -12.29 -34.27 -22.63
N GLN A 110 -11.62 -33.19 -23.03
CA GLN A 110 -12.08 -32.32 -24.10
C GLN A 110 -11.79 -32.93 -25.49
N VAL A 111 -12.69 -32.75 -26.45
CA VAL A 111 -12.51 -33.15 -27.87
C VAL A 111 -11.37 -32.34 -28.49
N LEU A 112 -10.41 -33.01 -29.14
CA LEU A 112 -9.23 -32.45 -29.80
C LEU A 112 -9.41 -32.38 -31.32
N THR A 113 -10.18 -31.40 -31.79
CA THR A 113 -10.25 -31.11 -33.23
C THR A 113 -8.97 -30.43 -33.72
N ASP A 114 -8.66 -30.58 -35.01
CA ASP A 114 -7.49 -29.93 -35.63
C ASP A 114 -7.49 -28.41 -35.41
N ASP A 115 -8.65 -27.76 -35.45
CA ASP A 115 -8.83 -26.34 -35.14
C ASP A 115 -8.39 -25.99 -33.72
N LYS A 116 -8.74 -26.81 -32.72
CA LYS A 116 -8.36 -26.56 -31.33
C LYS A 116 -6.88 -26.77 -31.10
N ILE A 117 -6.28 -27.75 -31.77
CA ILE A 117 -4.84 -27.98 -31.72
C ILE A 117 -4.11 -26.80 -32.36
N PHE A 118 -4.61 -26.30 -33.50
CA PHE A 118 -4.10 -25.12 -34.16
C PHE A 118 -4.21 -23.85 -33.29
N GLU A 119 -5.37 -23.62 -32.67
CA GLU A 119 -5.56 -22.52 -31.71
C GLU A 119 -4.59 -22.64 -30.52
N ALA A 120 -4.40 -23.84 -29.97
CA ALA A 120 -3.47 -24.07 -28.88
C ALA A 120 -2.02 -23.79 -29.30
N LYS A 121 -1.58 -24.24 -30.48
CA LYS A 121 -0.26 -23.89 -31.05
C LYS A 121 -0.10 -22.38 -31.18
N ARG A 122 -1.11 -21.68 -31.72
CA ARG A 122 -1.09 -20.23 -31.87
C ARG A 122 -0.97 -19.53 -30.52
N LYS A 123 -1.76 -19.95 -29.51
CA LYS A 123 -1.66 -19.42 -28.14
C LYS A 123 -0.26 -19.65 -27.53
N ILE A 124 0.39 -20.77 -27.81
CA ILE A 124 1.78 -21.04 -27.38
C ILE A 124 2.74 -20.08 -28.08
N LEU A 125 2.66 -19.95 -29.41
CA LEU A 125 3.49 -19.03 -30.19
C LEU A 125 3.32 -17.58 -29.73
N ASP A 126 2.09 -17.14 -29.52
CA ASP A 126 1.76 -15.80 -29.01
C ASP A 126 2.35 -15.59 -27.61
N PHE A 127 2.27 -16.59 -26.73
CA PHE A 127 2.86 -16.49 -25.39
C PHE A 127 4.40 -16.41 -25.39
N TYR A 128 5.06 -17.13 -26.30
CA TYR A 128 6.50 -17.02 -26.50
C TYR A 128 6.87 -15.64 -27.08
N SER A 129 6.07 -15.12 -28.02
CA SER A 129 6.20 -13.78 -28.57
C SER A 129 6.02 -12.68 -27.50
N GLU A 130 5.02 -12.80 -26.63
CA GLU A 130 4.81 -11.95 -25.45
C GLU A 130 6.05 -11.95 -24.53
N LYS A 131 6.73 -13.10 -24.40
CA LYS A 131 7.99 -13.24 -23.64
C LYS A 131 9.24 -12.85 -24.43
N ASN A 132 9.09 -12.24 -25.61
CA ASN A 132 10.14 -11.78 -26.53
C ASN A 132 11.01 -12.90 -27.14
N PHE A 133 10.45 -14.10 -27.32
CA PHE A 133 11.10 -15.17 -28.07
C PHE A 133 10.67 -15.12 -29.53
N TYR A 134 11.62 -14.86 -30.43
CA TYR A 134 11.40 -14.77 -31.87
C TYR A 134 11.88 -16.04 -32.58
N ASN A 135 11.21 -16.42 -33.68
CA ASN A 135 11.46 -17.67 -34.40
C ASN A 135 11.21 -18.92 -33.54
N THR A 136 10.19 -18.86 -32.68
CA THR A 136 9.74 -20.05 -31.93
C THR A 136 8.95 -20.93 -32.89
N GLU A 137 9.26 -22.24 -32.91
CA GLU A 137 8.53 -23.24 -33.69
C GLU A 137 7.81 -24.19 -32.73
N VAL A 138 6.55 -24.53 -33.04
CA VAL A 138 5.73 -25.45 -32.24
C VAL A 138 5.19 -26.53 -33.15
N GLN A 139 5.62 -27.76 -32.90
CA GLN A 139 5.07 -28.97 -33.52
C GLN A 139 4.17 -29.68 -32.52
N ASP A 140 3.20 -30.43 -33.02
CA ASP A 140 2.30 -31.29 -32.27
C ASP A 140 2.52 -32.75 -32.63
N SER A 141 2.29 -33.62 -31.66
CA SER A 141 2.23 -35.06 -31.85
C SER A 141 1.03 -35.60 -31.09
N LEU A 142 0.15 -36.27 -31.81
CA LEU A 142 -0.99 -36.99 -31.28
C LEU A 142 -0.64 -38.47 -31.18
N ILE A 143 -0.74 -39.02 -29.97
CA ILE A 143 -0.55 -40.44 -29.72
C ILE A 143 -1.91 -41.03 -29.37
N PRO A 144 -2.59 -41.72 -30.32
CA PRO A 144 -3.91 -42.29 -30.09
C PRO A 144 -3.86 -43.50 -29.15
N ASP A 145 -4.91 -43.66 -28.37
CA ASP A 145 -5.21 -44.79 -27.49
C ASP A 145 -6.39 -45.59 -28.06
N THR A 146 -6.54 -46.82 -27.57
CA THR A 146 -7.55 -47.82 -27.96
C THR A 146 -9.01 -47.35 -27.78
N LEU A 147 -9.28 -46.34 -26.96
CA LEU A 147 -10.64 -45.85 -26.62
C LEU A 147 -11.04 -44.52 -27.30
N ASN A 148 -10.53 -44.24 -28.51
CA ASN A 148 -10.71 -42.95 -29.21
C ASN A 148 -10.29 -41.74 -28.36
N ARG A 149 -9.23 -41.94 -27.55
CA ARG A 149 -8.56 -40.89 -26.80
C ARG A 149 -7.18 -40.67 -27.40
N ALA A 150 -6.60 -39.50 -27.19
CA ALA A 150 -5.23 -39.21 -27.60
C ALA A 150 -4.48 -38.44 -26.52
N LYS A 151 -3.17 -38.72 -26.39
CA LYS A 151 -2.24 -37.84 -25.69
C LYS A 151 -1.74 -36.79 -26.67
N LEU A 152 -1.74 -35.53 -26.24
CA LEU A 152 -1.26 -34.40 -27.03
C LEU A 152 0.08 -33.92 -26.46
N LEU A 153 1.12 -34.01 -27.27
CA LEU A 153 2.46 -33.51 -26.98
C LEU A 153 2.79 -32.33 -27.89
N PHE A 154 3.11 -31.18 -27.30
CA PHE A 154 3.70 -30.06 -28.04
C PHE A 154 5.23 -30.10 -27.93
N ILE A 155 5.90 -30.19 -29.08
CA ILE A 155 7.35 -30.12 -29.20
C ILE A 155 7.70 -28.68 -29.59
N ILE A 156 8.28 -27.95 -28.64
CA ILE A 156 8.60 -26.52 -28.77
C ILE A 156 10.09 -26.37 -28.99
N LYS A 157 10.47 -25.80 -30.13
CA LYS A 157 11.82 -25.28 -30.35
C LYS A 157 11.79 -23.80 -29.99
N GLU A 158 12.30 -23.49 -28.79
CA GLU A 158 12.34 -22.12 -28.30
C GLU A 158 13.16 -21.23 -29.25
N GLY A 159 12.59 -20.07 -29.58
CA GLY A 159 13.26 -19.07 -30.37
C GLY A 159 14.37 -18.33 -29.62
N ILE A 160 14.90 -17.28 -30.24
CA ILE A 160 15.92 -16.42 -29.60
C ILE A 160 15.20 -15.38 -28.74
N ASN A 161 15.57 -15.30 -27.45
CA ASN A 161 15.05 -14.25 -26.57
C ASN A 161 15.76 -12.92 -26.85
N LEU A 162 15.11 -12.06 -27.63
CA LEU A 162 15.68 -10.77 -28.02
C LEU A 162 15.32 -9.69 -27.02
N ARG A 163 16.27 -8.79 -26.77
CA ARG A 163 16.14 -7.66 -25.85
C ARG A 163 16.44 -6.36 -26.57
N ILE A 164 15.87 -5.25 -26.09
CA ILE A 164 16.16 -3.91 -26.55
C ILE A 164 17.63 -3.63 -26.29
N LYS A 165 18.39 -3.51 -27.38
CA LYS A 165 19.82 -3.22 -27.35
C LYS A 165 20.07 -1.72 -27.41
N ARG A 166 19.30 -1.01 -28.24
CA ARG A 166 19.42 0.44 -28.41
C ARG A 166 18.08 1.09 -28.75
N ILE A 167 17.83 2.25 -28.16
CA ILE A 167 16.74 3.15 -28.50
C ILE A 167 17.35 4.40 -29.11
N ILE A 168 17.13 4.59 -30.40
CA ILE A 168 17.63 5.71 -31.18
C ILE A 168 16.51 6.75 -31.21
N ILE A 169 16.85 7.99 -30.82
CA ILE A 169 15.95 9.12 -30.96
C ILE A 169 16.52 9.98 -32.08
N GLU A 170 15.67 10.39 -33.01
CA GLU A 170 16.04 11.23 -34.16
C GLU A 170 15.19 12.49 -34.19
N GLY A 171 15.77 13.60 -34.65
CA GLY A 171 15.09 14.89 -34.75
C GLY A 171 14.92 15.64 -33.42
N ASN A 172 15.47 15.12 -32.32
CA ASN A 172 15.58 15.82 -31.06
C ASN A 172 16.78 16.79 -31.07
N HIS A 173 16.52 18.09 -31.19
CA HIS A 173 17.53 19.14 -31.16
C HIS A 173 17.59 19.86 -29.81
N SER A 174 16.44 19.98 -29.12
CA SER A 174 16.32 20.73 -27.88
C SER A 174 16.59 19.90 -26.62
N PHE A 175 16.49 18.57 -26.71
CA PHE A 175 16.74 17.66 -25.60
C PHE A 175 17.66 16.52 -26.00
N SER A 176 18.54 16.12 -25.08
CA SER A 176 19.38 14.95 -25.28
C SER A 176 18.57 13.66 -25.23
N ASP A 177 19.02 12.63 -25.97
CA ASP A 177 18.37 11.33 -26.01
C ASP A 177 18.16 10.75 -24.60
N SER A 178 19.13 10.93 -23.72
CA SER A 178 19.08 10.43 -22.34
C SER A 178 17.89 11.01 -21.57
N LYS A 179 17.58 12.30 -21.78
CA LYS A 179 16.46 12.97 -21.11
C LYS A 179 15.12 12.40 -21.58
N ILE A 180 14.99 12.11 -22.88
CA ILE A 180 13.81 11.52 -23.51
C ILE A 180 13.66 10.05 -23.09
N ARG A 181 14.72 9.24 -23.24
CA ARG A 181 14.76 7.84 -22.81
C ARG A 181 14.43 7.67 -21.33
N ARG A 182 14.72 8.66 -20.47
CA ARG A 182 14.36 8.60 -19.04
C ARG A 182 12.85 8.61 -18.81
N LYS A 183 12.06 9.24 -19.68
CA LYS A 183 10.59 9.33 -19.60
C LYS A 183 9.87 8.05 -20.03
N MET A 184 10.53 7.21 -20.81
CA MET A 184 10.00 5.93 -21.29
C MET A 184 10.00 4.85 -20.19
N GLN A 185 9.11 3.88 -20.28
CA GLN A 185 9.10 2.66 -19.49
C GLN A 185 9.97 1.58 -20.14
N ASN A 186 9.94 1.46 -21.46
CA ASN A 186 10.86 0.60 -22.20
C ASN A 186 12.30 1.11 -22.04
N LYS A 187 13.21 0.21 -21.64
CA LYS A 187 14.63 0.54 -21.42
C LYS A 187 15.52 -0.41 -22.20
N GLU A 188 16.67 0.10 -22.60
CA GLU A 188 17.79 -0.70 -23.08
C GLU A 188 18.26 -1.69 -22.00
N LYS A 189 18.77 -2.85 -22.44
CA LYS A 189 19.39 -3.85 -21.55
C LYS A 189 20.56 -3.22 -20.80
N GLY A 190 20.56 -3.36 -19.48
CA GLY A 190 21.65 -2.90 -18.61
C GLY A 190 21.83 -3.84 -17.42
N PHE A 191 22.79 -3.54 -16.53
CA PHE A 191 23.13 -4.41 -15.39
C PHE A 191 21.92 -4.71 -14.47
N LEU A 192 21.05 -3.72 -14.24
CA LEU A 192 19.83 -3.84 -13.43
C LEU A 192 18.53 -3.82 -14.27
N ARG A 193 18.62 -3.78 -15.60
CA ARG A 193 17.46 -3.57 -16.48
C ARG A 193 17.30 -4.73 -17.44
N SER A 194 16.11 -5.34 -17.44
CA SER A 194 15.82 -6.55 -18.21
C SER A 194 15.89 -6.35 -19.72
N GLY A 195 15.61 -5.15 -20.21
CA GLY A 195 15.64 -4.81 -21.63
C GLY A 195 14.53 -5.49 -22.44
N LYS A 196 13.42 -5.91 -21.82
CA LYS A 196 12.30 -6.54 -22.53
C LYS A 196 11.47 -5.48 -23.25
N LEU A 197 11.09 -5.75 -24.50
CA LEU A 197 10.17 -4.90 -25.24
C LEU A 197 8.73 -5.23 -24.82
N ASP A 198 7.98 -4.19 -24.51
CA ASP A 198 6.54 -4.21 -24.31
C ASP A 198 5.91 -3.20 -25.27
N LYS A 199 5.18 -3.72 -26.27
CA LYS A 199 4.62 -2.91 -27.37
C LYS A 199 3.50 -1.99 -26.90
N GLU A 200 2.72 -2.39 -25.90
CA GLU A 200 1.65 -1.54 -25.35
C GLU A 200 2.25 -0.38 -24.59
N LYS A 201 3.22 -0.67 -23.72
CA LYS A 201 3.96 0.39 -23.01
C LYS A 201 4.76 1.27 -23.96
N LEU A 202 5.22 0.76 -25.10
CA LEU A 202 5.91 1.58 -26.08
C LEU A 202 4.97 2.63 -26.68
N LYS A 203 3.69 2.31 -26.91
CA LYS A 203 2.69 3.30 -27.32
C LYS A 203 2.47 4.35 -26.24
N GLU A 204 2.36 3.94 -24.97
CA GLU A 204 2.31 4.89 -23.85
C GLU A 204 3.57 5.76 -23.75
N ASP A 205 4.74 5.20 -24.07
CA ASP A 205 6.01 5.92 -24.07
C ASP A 205 6.02 7.04 -25.12
N ILE A 206 5.41 6.84 -26.29
CA ILE A 206 5.23 7.89 -27.30
C ILE A 206 4.39 9.04 -26.74
N GLU A 207 3.27 8.75 -26.08
CA GLU A 207 2.43 9.78 -25.47
C GLU A 207 3.17 10.50 -24.33
N ARG A 208 3.94 9.80 -23.51
CA ARG A 208 4.79 10.41 -22.47
C ARG A 208 5.85 11.34 -23.06
N ILE A 209 6.43 10.99 -24.21
CA ILE A 209 7.38 11.86 -24.92
C ILE A 209 6.65 13.10 -25.45
N LYS A 210 5.50 12.95 -26.12
CA LYS A 210 4.67 14.09 -26.57
C LYS A 210 4.33 15.02 -25.41
N THR A 211 3.84 14.48 -24.31
CA THR A 211 3.53 15.26 -23.10
C THR A 211 4.77 15.97 -22.56
N PHE A 212 5.92 15.30 -22.48
CA PHE A 212 7.18 15.92 -22.06
C PHE A 212 7.56 17.11 -22.93
N TYR A 213 7.41 17.00 -24.26
CA TYR A 213 7.68 18.10 -25.19
C TYR A 213 6.68 19.25 -25.03
N LYS A 214 5.39 18.96 -24.93
CA LYS A 214 4.33 19.95 -24.66
C LYS A 214 4.52 20.68 -23.33
N GLU A 215 4.98 19.97 -22.29
CA GLU A 215 5.35 20.56 -21.00
C GLU A 215 6.58 21.48 -21.08
N ASN A 216 7.34 21.41 -22.16
CA ASN A 216 8.50 22.28 -22.40
C ASN A 216 8.28 23.26 -23.56
N GLY A 217 7.03 23.53 -23.95
CA GLY A 217 6.66 24.58 -24.90
C GLY A 217 6.56 24.13 -26.36
N PHE A 218 6.72 22.85 -26.68
CA PHE A 218 6.58 22.35 -28.05
C PHE A 218 5.17 21.83 -28.29
N LEU A 219 4.23 22.73 -28.61
CA LEU A 219 2.81 22.38 -28.75
C LEU A 219 2.51 21.58 -30.01
N ASP A 220 3.20 21.95 -31.10
CA ASP A 220 3.07 21.33 -32.41
C ASP A 220 3.97 20.09 -32.56
N VAL A 221 4.51 19.54 -31.45
CA VAL A 221 5.42 18.39 -31.51
C VAL A 221 4.73 17.19 -32.16
N VAL A 222 5.41 16.58 -33.13
CA VAL A 222 4.98 15.33 -33.75
C VAL A 222 5.98 14.24 -33.37
N VAL A 223 5.48 13.17 -32.75
CA VAL A 223 6.27 11.97 -32.50
C VAL A 223 5.70 10.86 -33.37
N ALA A 224 6.49 10.40 -34.33
CA ALA A 224 6.10 9.38 -35.29
C ALA A 224 5.97 8.01 -34.60
N GLU A 225 5.28 7.07 -35.28
CA GLU A 225 5.24 5.69 -34.82
C GLU A 225 6.66 5.09 -34.75
N PRO A 226 6.99 4.36 -33.69
CA PRO A 226 8.33 3.82 -33.49
C PRO A 226 8.63 2.72 -34.52
N LYS A 227 9.75 2.85 -35.22
CA LYS A 227 10.26 1.79 -36.11
C LYS A 227 11.02 0.76 -35.28
N ILE A 228 10.59 -0.50 -35.35
CA ILE A 228 11.19 -1.62 -34.60
C ILE A 228 11.93 -2.51 -35.58
N GLU A 229 13.26 -2.55 -35.48
CA GLU A 229 14.12 -3.46 -36.24
C GLU A 229 14.59 -4.62 -35.36
N ILE A 230 14.33 -5.83 -35.83
CA ILE A 230 14.77 -7.07 -35.18
C ILE A 230 15.99 -7.58 -35.91
N LYS A 231 17.15 -7.61 -35.23
CA LYS A 231 18.42 -8.16 -35.74
C LYS A 231 18.84 -9.33 -34.86
N GLU A 232 19.73 -10.20 -35.35
CA GLU A 232 20.29 -11.31 -34.56
C GLU A 232 20.87 -10.84 -33.21
N SER A 233 21.44 -9.64 -33.18
CA SER A 233 22.09 -9.09 -31.99
C SER A 233 21.13 -8.43 -30.98
N GLY A 234 19.84 -8.27 -31.29
CA GLY A 234 18.84 -7.64 -30.43
C GLY A 234 17.84 -6.74 -31.16
N ILE A 235 16.96 -6.11 -30.38
CA ILE A 235 15.91 -5.20 -30.87
C ILE A 235 16.45 -3.76 -30.88
N TYR A 236 16.24 -3.07 -31.99
CA TYR A 236 16.56 -1.65 -32.17
C TYR A 236 15.24 -0.88 -32.38
N ILE A 237 15.06 0.19 -31.62
CA ILE A 237 13.85 1.01 -31.70
C ILE A 237 14.27 2.41 -32.11
N THR A 238 13.72 2.91 -33.22
CA THR A 238 13.95 4.28 -33.70
C THR A 238 12.68 5.10 -33.51
N ILE A 239 12.78 6.20 -32.77
CA ILE A 239 11.70 7.15 -32.53
C ILE A 239 12.08 8.47 -33.18
N THR A 240 11.36 8.85 -34.22
CA THR A 240 11.56 10.12 -34.92
C THR A 240 10.64 11.18 -34.32
N ILE A 241 11.22 12.32 -33.94
CA ILE A 241 10.54 13.46 -33.33
C ILE A 241 10.72 14.67 -34.23
N THR A 242 9.64 15.38 -34.50
CA THR A 242 9.65 16.71 -35.10
C THR A 242 9.24 17.70 -34.02
N GLU A 243 10.22 18.41 -33.45
CA GLU A 243 9.99 19.30 -32.30
C GLU A 243 9.11 20.49 -32.67
N ASN A 244 9.24 20.99 -33.90
CA ASN A 244 8.63 22.24 -34.37
C ASN A 244 9.03 23.45 -33.47
N ARG A 245 8.32 24.56 -33.60
CA ARG A 245 8.62 25.79 -32.84
C ARG A 245 8.32 25.62 -31.36
N ARG A 246 9.12 26.33 -30.56
CA ARG A 246 8.93 26.41 -29.11
C ARG A 246 8.17 27.68 -28.77
N TYR A 247 7.12 27.52 -27.97
CA TYR A 247 6.26 28.61 -27.51
C TYR A 247 6.67 29.10 -26.12
N TYR A 248 6.63 30.42 -25.97
CA TYR A 248 6.86 31.15 -24.74
C TYR A 248 5.58 31.89 -24.34
N ILE A 249 5.45 32.23 -23.07
CA ILE A 249 4.33 33.00 -22.55
C ILE A 249 4.53 34.46 -22.98
N GLY A 250 3.54 35.01 -23.67
CA GLY A 250 3.51 36.41 -24.10
C GLY A 250 2.89 37.30 -23.04
N ASP A 251 1.96 38.16 -23.46
CA ASP A 251 1.22 39.05 -22.56
C ASP A 251 0.19 38.26 -21.75
N VAL A 252 0.14 38.48 -20.45
CA VAL A 252 -0.87 37.88 -19.56
C VAL A 252 -1.85 38.94 -19.11
N LYS A 253 -3.12 38.78 -19.50
CA LYS A 253 -4.22 39.70 -19.19
C LYS A 253 -5.29 39.01 -18.37
N PHE A 254 -5.92 39.77 -17.49
CA PHE A 254 -7.04 39.33 -16.66
C PHE A 254 -8.19 40.31 -16.87
N CYS A 255 -9.38 39.75 -17.13
CA CYS A 255 -10.59 40.51 -17.39
C CYS A 255 -11.70 39.99 -16.49
N GLY A 256 -12.46 40.89 -15.85
CA GLY A 256 -13.61 40.53 -15.01
C GLY A 256 -13.28 40.12 -13.57
N ASN A 257 -12.02 40.23 -13.15
CA ASN A 257 -11.62 40.06 -11.76
C ASN A 257 -11.87 41.33 -10.94
N VAL A 258 -12.73 41.25 -9.93
CA VAL A 258 -13.07 42.34 -8.99
C VAL A 258 -12.62 41.97 -7.58
N LEU A 259 -12.85 40.74 -7.15
CA LEU A 259 -12.44 40.25 -5.82
C LEU A 259 -10.92 40.23 -5.63
N PHE A 260 -10.20 39.65 -6.60
CA PHE A 260 -8.74 39.57 -6.57
C PHE A 260 -8.14 40.52 -7.60
N THR A 261 -7.19 41.33 -7.15
CA THR A 261 -6.46 42.25 -8.03
C THR A 261 -5.54 41.48 -8.98
N THR A 262 -5.31 42.01 -10.18
CA THR A 262 -4.41 41.41 -11.16
C THR A 262 -3.01 41.11 -10.61
N PRO A 263 -2.37 42.00 -9.81
CA PRO A 263 -1.10 41.67 -9.16
C PRO A 263 -1.17 40.46 -8.21
N GLN A 264 -2.27 40.25 -7.50
CA GLN A 264 -2.46 39.07 -6.65
C GLN A 264 -2.53 37.78 -7.49
N LEU A 265 -3.29 37.80 -8.59
CA LEU A 265 -3.41 36.65 -9.50
C LEU A 265 -2.09 36.31 -10.18
N ILE A 266 -1.30 37.31 -10.59
CA ILE A 266 0.05 37.12 -11.16
C ILE A 266 1.00 36.54 -10.11
N LYS A 267 0.97 37.05 -8.87
CA LYS A 267 1.83 36.56 -7.78
C LYS A 267 1.58 35.08 -7.47
N VAL A 268 0.33 34.64 -7.50
CA VAL A 268 -0.04 33.23 -7.23
C VAL A 268 0.35 32.31 -8.39
N SER A 269 0.14 32.74 -9.64
CA SER A 269 0.49 31.93 -10.80
C SER A 269 1.98 31.91 -11.11
N LYS A 270 2.71 32.93 -10.64
CA LYS A 270 4.13 33.17 -10.94
C LYS A 270 4.41 33.17 -12.43
N LEU A 271 3.42 33.56 -13.25
CA LEU A 271 3.57 33.65 -14.69
C LEU A 271 4.32 34.93 -15.03
N ASN A 272 5.43 34.79 -15.74
CA ASN A 272 6.15 35.93 -16.31
C ASN A 272 6.16 35.80 -17.82
N THR A 273 6.09 36.94 -18.51
CA THR A 273 6.35 37.01 -19.95
C THR A 273 7.76 36.50 -20.24
N GLY A 274 7.89 35.67 -21.27
CA GLY A 274 9.13 34.98 -21.64
C GLY A 274 9.32 33.60 -20.99
N ASP A 275 8.49 33.22 -20.01
CA ASP A 275 8.49 31.84 -19.49
C ASP A 275 8.17 30.84 -20.61
N ILE A 276 8.66 29.61 -20.49
CA ILE A 276 8.28 28.53 -21.41
C ILE A 276 6.79 28.21 -21.20
N TYR A 277 6.02 28.19 -22.29
CA TYR A 277 4.61 27.81 -22.22
C TYR A 277 4.50 26.33 -21.82
N ASN A 278 3.59 26.04 -20.89
CA ASN A 278 3.32 24.67 -20.43
C ASN A 278 1.84 24.52 -20.11
N LEU A 279 1.13 23.74 -20.92
CA LEU A 279 -0.31 23.51 -20.78
C LEU A 279 -0.68 22.99 -19.39
N THR A 280 0.05 22.01 -18.87
CA THR A 280 -0.16 21.45 -17.53
C THR A 280 0.01 22.51 -16.44
N ARG A 281 0.98 23.42 -16.59
CA ARG A 281 1.18 24.54 -15.67
C ARG A 281 -0.01 25.51 -15.73
N ILE A 282 -0.53 25.83 -16.91
CA ILE A 282 -1.71 26.70 -17.07
C ILE A 282 -2.96 26.05 -16.44
N GLN A 283 -3.19 24.76 -16.68
CA GLN A 283 -4.28 24.01 -16.05
C GLN A 283 -4.19 24.03 -14.51
N ASN A 284 -2.99 23.81 -13.97
CA ASN A 284 -2.76 23.91 -12.51
C ASN A 284 -2.98 25.32 -11.97
N ILE A 285 -2.69 26.36 -12.76
CA ILE A 285 -2.93 27.75 -12.39
C ILE A 285 -4.42 28.06 -12.38
N LEU A 286 -5.16 27.63 -13.42
CA LEU A 286 -6.62 27.74 -13.46
C LEU A 286 -7.25 27.06 -12.25
N GLN A 287 -6.83 25.84 -11.93
CA GLN A 287 -7.27 25.11 -10.75
C GLN A 287 -7.00 25.89 -9.45
N LYS A 288 -5.82 26.51 -9.31
CA LYS A 288 -5.51 27.38 -8.16
C LYS A 288 -6.40 28.62 -8.10
N TYR A 289 -6.70 29.24 -9.23
CA TYR A 289 -7.61 30.38 -9.26
C TYR A 289 -9.02 29.95 -8.85
N TYR A 290 -9.54 28.85 -9.39
CA TYR A 290 -10.81 28.28 -8.95
C TYR A 290 -10.82 27.98 -7.44
N GLU A 291 -9.72 27.43 -6.90
CA GLU A 291 -9.57 27.19 -5.46
C GLU A 291 -9.60 28.47 -4.64
N MET A 292 -8.88 29.52 -5.05
CA MET A 292 -8.90 30.82 -4.38
C MET A 292 -10.30 31.44 -4.36
N TYR A 293 -10.98 31.46 -5.51
CA TYR A 293 -12.33 31.99 -5.62
C TYR A 293 -13.33 31.17 -4.80
N SER A 294 -13.23 29.84 -4.84
CA SER A 294 -14.07 28.95 -4.05
C SER A 294 -13.82 29.05 -2.54
N ASP A 295 -12.61 29.41 -2.12
CA ASP A 295 -12.30 29.68 -0.71
C ASP A 295 -12.87 31.00 -0.20
N GLU A 296 -13.22 31.89 -1.12
CA GLU A 296 -14.03 33.09 -0.89
C GLU A 296 -15.49 32.87 -1.32
N GLY A 297 -15.99 31.64 -1.35
CA GLY A 297 -17.40 31.34 -1.62
C GLY A 297 -17.90 31.57 -3.06
N TYR A 298 -17.06 32.00 -3.99
CA TYR A 298 -17.43 32.15 -5.41
C TYR A 298 -17.38 30.80 -6.13
N ILE A 299 -18.29 29.90 -5.77
CA ILE A 299 -18.34 28.52 -6.28
C ILE A 299 -18.86 28.42 -7.72
N TYR A 300 -19.54 29.46 -8.21
CA TYR A 300 -20.02 29.57 -9.58
C TYR A 300 -19.05 30.34 -10.49
N CYS A 301 -17.87 30.69 -9.97
CA CYS A 301 -16.86 31.40 -10.74
C CYS A 301 -16.50 30.58 -11.98
N ALA A 302 -16.52 31.22 -13.15
CA ALA A 302 -16.10 30.64 -14.41
C ALA A 302 -14.85 31.38 -14.92
N ILE A 303 -13.78 30.64 -15.19
CA ILE A 303 -12.51 31.18 -15.68
C ILE A 303 -12.21 30.53 -17.02
N VAL A 304 -12.34 31.31 -18.09
CA VAL A 304 -12.08 30.86 -19.46
C VAL A 304 -10.73 31.42 -19.93
N PRO A 305 -9.70 30.58 -20.12
CA PRO A 305 -8.46 31.00 -20.76
C PRO A 305 -8.68 31.15 -22.27
N VAL A 306 -8.37 32.32 -22.81
CA VAL A 306 -8.28 32.56 -24.25
C VAL A 306 -6.81 32.66 -24.60
N GLU A 307 -6.36 31.76 -25.47
CA GLU A 307 -4.96 31.68 -25.91
C GLU A 307 -4.84 32.21 -27.34
N ASN A 308 -4.00 33.23 -27.54
CA ASN A 308 -3.73 33.78 -28.86
C ASN A 308 -2.26 33.54 -29.21
N ALA A 309 -2.01 32.75 -30.25
CA ALA A 309 -0.66 32.50 -30.73
C ALA A 309 -0.17 33.65 -31.61
N ARG A 310 0.95 34.27 -31.22
CA ARG A 310 1.67 35.30 -31.96
C ARG A 310 3.13 34.87 -32.13
N ASP A 311 3.50 34.44 -33.32
CA ASP A 311 4.82 33.89 -33.64
C ASP A 311 5.25 32.71 -32.74
N SER A 312 6.21 32.96 -31.84
CA SER A 312 6.69 32.01 -30.82
C SER A 312 6.17 32.34 -29.41
N PHE A 313 5.20 33.25 -29.30
CA PHE A 313 4.57 33.64 -28.05
C PHE A 313 3.09 33.24 -28.03
N ILE A 314 2.60 32.91 -26.84
CA ILE A 314 1.18 32.66 -26.58
C ILE A 314 0.73 33.71 -25.57
N ASP A 315 -0.07 34.66 -26.05
CA ASP A 315 -0.71 35.65 -25.21
C ASP A 315 -1.90 34.99 -24.50
N LEU A 316 -1.97 35.14 -23.18
CA LEU A 316 -2.96 34.50 -22.32
C LEU A 316 -3.92 35.54 -21.75
N GLU A 317 -5.19 35.43 -22.10
CA GLU A 317 -6.25 36.25 -21.52
C GLU A 317 -7.17 35.37 -20.66
N PHE A 318 -7.17 35.60 -19.35
CA PHE A 318 -8.09 34.94 -18.42
C PHE A 318 -9.36 35.78 -18.29
N LYS A 319 -10.46 35.30 -18.89
CA LYS A 319 -11.78 35.91 -18.75
C LYS A 319 -12.49 35.28 -17.55
N ILE A 320 -12.67 36.07 -16.50
CA ILE A 320 -13.23 35.66 -15.22
C ILE A 320 -14.65 36.21 -15.10
N SER A 321 -15.60 35.32 -14.81
CA SER A 321 -16.94 35.66 -14.38
C SER A 321 -17.11 35.18 -12.94
N GLU A 322 -17.00 36.08 -11.97
CA GLU A 322 -16.93 35.71 -10.54
C GLU A 322 -18.27 35.18 -10.01
N GLY A 323 -19.39 35.77 -10.44
CA GLY A 323 -20.72 35.50 -9.88
C GLY A 323 -20.88 36.05 -8.46
N ASN A 324 -21.97 35.69 -7.78
CA ASN A 324 -22.20 36.04 -6.38
C ASN A 324 -21.61 34.96 -5.44
N PRO A 325 -21.11 35.34 -4.25
CA PRO A 325 -20.62 34.36 -3.29
C PRO A 325 -21.78 33.58 -2.65
N ALA A 326 -21.62 32.26 -2.54
CA ALA A 326 -22.57 31.37 -1.89
C ALA A 326 -22.23 31.19 -0.40
N SER A 327 -23.26 31.16 0.44
CA SER A 327 -23.16 30.68 1.82
C SER A 327 -23.73 29.28 1.95
N ILE A 328 -23.38 28.60 3.05
CA ILE A 328 -23.88 27.26 3.35
C ILE A 328 -25.19 27.39 4.12
N ASN A 329 -26.30 26.91 3.57
CA ASN A 329 -27.58 26.91 4.26
C ASN A 329 -27.63 25.79 5.30
N ARG A 330 -27.56 24.52 4.87
CA ARG A 330 -27.50 23.36 5.77
C ARG A 330 -26.30 22.47 5.48
N VAL A 331 -25.88 21.75 6.51
CA VAL A 331 -24.85 20.71 6.43
C VAL A 331 -25.47 19.37 6.75
N ILE A 332 -25.63 18.56 5.70
CA ILE A 332 -26.34 17.28 5.71
C ILE A 332 -25.31 16.16 5.62
N ILE A 333 -25.51 15.11 6.41
CA ILE A 333 -24.70 13.89 6.36
C ILE A 333 -25.63 12.77 5.90
N SER A 334 -25.19 11.97 4.93
CA SER A 334 -26.00 10.87 4.38
C SER A 334 -25.16 9.62 4.13
N GLY A 335 -25.80 8.44 4.17
CA GLY A 335 -25.14 7.15 3.96
C GLY A 335 -24.49 6.52 5.19
N ASN A 336 -24.64 7.14 6.38
CA ASN A 336 -24.18 6.63 7.67
C ASN A 336 -25.25 5.71 8.31
N TYR A 337 -25.38 4.48 7.82
CA TYR A 337 -26.41 3.54 8.29
C TYR A 337 -26.09 2.93 9.66
N ARG A 338 -24.81 2.70 9.98
CA ARG A 338 -24.37 2.12 11.27
C ARG A 338 -23.75 3.16 12.18
N THR A 339 -22.98 4.10 11.62
CA THR A 339 -22.30 5.15 12.36
C THR A 339 -23.28 6.27 12.70
N ARG A 340 -23.32 6.66 13.97
CA ARG A 340 -24.14 7.78 14.41
C ARG A 340 -23.64 9.06 13.76
N GLU A 341 -24.58 9.85 13.27
CA GLU A 341 -24.31 11.12 12.59
C GLU A 341 -23.36 12.03 13.39
N LYS A 342 -23.54 12.10 14.71
CA LYS A 342 -22.71 12.90 15.62
C LYS A 342 -21.20 12.63 15.51
N VAL A 343 -20.83 11.37 15.24
CA VAL A 343 -19.43 10.95 15.07
C VAL A 343 -18.80 11.59 13.85
N ILE A 344 -19.58 11.77 12.79
CA ILE A 344 -19.17 12.44 11.55
C ILE A 344 -19.23 13.96 11.75
N ARG A 345 -20.33 14.45 12.34
CA ARG A 345 -20.60 15.89 12.52
C ARG A 345 -19.51 16.62 13.30
N ARG A 346 -18.93 16.01 14.34
CA ARG A 346 -17.83 16.61 15.11
C ARG A 346 -16.52 16.78 14.35
N GLU A 347 -16.35 16.05 13.24
CA GLU A 347 -15.19 16.18 12.34
C GLU A 347 -15.42 17.20 11.20
N ILE A 348 -16.64 17.73 11.08
CA ILE A 348 -16.99 18.72 10.05
C ILE A 348 -16.63 20.13 10.52
N TYR A 349 -15.86 20.83 9.69
CA TYR A 349 -15.47 22.23 9.88
C TYR A 349 -16.39 23.22 9.16
N THR A 350 -17.29 22.72 8.31
CA THR A 350 -18.28 23.59 7.66
C THR A 350 -19.53 23.77 8.52
N MET A 351 -19.95 25.01 8.75
CA MET A 351 -21.11 25.36 9.57
C MET A 351 -22.22 26.02 8.74
N PRO A 352 -23.51 25.80 9.07
CA PRO A 352 -24.62 26.58 8.55
C PRO A 352 -24.42 28.10 8.74
N GLY A 353 -24.84 28.90 7.77
CA GLY A 353 -24.75 30.36 7.75
C GLY A 353 -23.37 30.93 7.38
N GLN A 354 -22.32 30.11 7.34
CA GLN A 354 -20.99 30.59 6.97
C GLN A 354 -20.84 30.66 5.45
N ARG A 355 -19.96 31.54 4.96
CA ARG A 355 -19.55 31.59 3.55
C ARG A 355 -18.92 30.26 3.12
N PHE A 356 -19.23 29.75 1.93
CA PHE A 356 -18.62 28.52 1.46
C PHE A 356 -17.09 28.68 1.36
N ARG A 357 -16.35 27.67 1.83
CA ARG A 357 -14.88 27.62 1.72
C ARG A 357 -14.46 26.21 1.35
N ARG A 358 -13.88 26.04 0.15
CA ARG A 358 -13.42 24.74 -0.37
C ARG A 358 -12.43 24.05 0.57
N SER A 359 -11.50 24.81 1.13
CA SER A 359 -10.49 24.35 2.10
C SER A 359 -11.11 23.70 3.34
N LEU A 360 -12.23 24.22 3.86
CA LEU A 360 -12.96 23.63 4.98
C LEU A 360 -13.70 22.35 4.58
N VAL A 361 -14.25 22.28 3.37
CA VAL A 361 -14.87 21.06 2.82
C VAL A 361 -13.82 19.94 2.71
N LEU A 362 -12.69 20.24 2.08
CA LEU A 362 -11.59 19.27 1.92
C LEU A 362 -11.00 18.83 3.27
N ARG A 363 -10.90 19.75 4.24
CA ARG A 363 -10.50 19.41 5.61
C ARG A 363 -11.50 18.47 6.28
N SER A 364 -12.80 18.78 6.19
CA SER A 364 -13.87 17.94 6.75
C SER A 364 -13.85 16.54 6.12
N MET A 365 -13.73 16.45 4.79
CA MET A 365 -13.58 15.17 4.11
C MET A 365 -12.38 14.37 4.61
N ARG A 366 -11.24 15.03 4.80
CA ARG A 366 -10.02 14.40 5.29
C ARG A 366 -10.22 13.86 6.72
N GLU A 367 -10.79 14.65 7.62
CA GLU A 367 -10.99 14.18 9.01
C GLU A 367 -12.05 13.07 9.09
N ILE A 368 -13.13 13.16 8.32
CA ILE A 368 -14.11 12.06 8.23
C ILE A 368 -13.45 10.79 7.67
N PHE A 369 -12.58 10.92 6.66
CA PHE A 369 -11.85 9.78 6.10
C PHE A 369 -10.88 9.18 7.11
N ASN A 370 -10.20 10.03 7.90
CA ASN A 370 -9.27 9.64 8.95
C ASN A 370 -9.93 8.84 10.08
N LEU A 371 -11.26 8.94 10.27
CA LEU A 371 -11.99 8.05 11.18
C LEU A 371 -11.83 6.57 10.76
N GLY A 372 -11.59 6.30 9.49
CA GLY A 372 -11.34 4.96 8.97
C GLY A 372 -12.59 4.10 8.78
N PHE A 373 -13.79 4.64 9.02
CA PHE A 373 -15.07 3.93 8.94
C PHE A 373 -15.70 3.92 7.53
N PHE A 374 -15.18 4.75 6.62
CA PHE A 374 -15.79 4.99 5.31
C PHE A 374 -14.82 4.61 4.18
N GLU A 375 -15.34 4.03 3.10
CA GLU A 375 -14.61 3.72 1.87
C GLU A 375 -14.47 4.95 0.97
N ASP A 376 -15.52 5.77 0.95
CA ASP A 376 -15.65 6.89 0.04
C ASP A 376 -16.48 7.99 0.70
N ILE A 377 -16.14 9.24 0.40
CA ILE A 377 -16.80 10.44 0.90
C ILE A 377 -16.92 11.40 -0.28
N LYS A 378 -18.15 11.65 -0.71
CA LYS A 378 -18.44 12.55 -1.83
C LYS A 378 -19.13 13.80 -1.30
N PRO A 379 -18.46 14.98 -1.32
CA PRO A 379 -19.14 16.23 -1.08
C PRO A 379 -20.05 16.51 -2.28
N GLN A 380 -21.30 16.82 -2.01
CA GLN A 380 -22.28 17.23 -3.01
C GLN A 380 -22.88 18.56 -2.59
N THR A 381 -23.10 19.44 -3.56
CA THR A 381 -23.85 20.67 -3.35
C THR A 381 -25.30 20.43 -3.77
N GLY A 382 -26.24 20.77 -2.90
CA GLY A 382 -27.65 20.83 -3.26
C GLY A 382 -27.92 21.92 -4.30
N THR A 383 -29.15 21.95 -4.82
CA THR A 383 -29.59 23.01 -5.71
C THR A 383 -29.48 24.36 -4.99
N PRO A 384 -28.94 25.41 -5.64
CA PRO A 384 -28.89 26.74 -5.05
C PRO A 384 -30.29 27.27 -4.73
N ASP A 385 -30.44 27.96 -3.61
CA ASP A 385 -31.65 28.74 -3.32
C ASP A 385 -31.72 30.04 -4.14
N ASP A 386 -32.80 30.80 -4.00
CA ASP A 386 -33.01 32.07 -4.72
C ASP A 386 -31.93 33.12 -4.44
N SER A 387 -31.20 32.99 -3.32
CA SER A 387 -30.08 33.86 -2.94
C SER A 387 -28.71 33.31 -3.39
N GLY A 388 -28.68 32.15 -4.05
CA GLY A 388 -27.47 31.47 -4.51
C GLY A 388 -26.76 30.65 -3.43
N ASN A 389 -27.33 30.50 -2.22
CA ASN A 389 -26.78 29.67 -1.15
C ASN A 389 -27.03 28.19 -1.45
N ILE A 390 -26.19 27.33 -0.88
CA ILE A 390 -26.24 25.89 -1.13
C ILE A 390 -26.37 25.08 0.16
N ASP A 391 -27.08 23.97 0.06
CA ASP A 391 -26.93 22.88 1.03
C ASP A 391 -25.65 22.09 0.71
N LEU A 392 -24.87 21.75 1.74
CA LEU A 392 -23.68 20.92 1.60
C LEU A 392 -23.96 19.53 2.16
N ILE A 393 -23.90 18.53 1.29
CA ILE A 393 -24.18 17.13 1.61
C ILE A 393 -22.86 16.36 1.63
N TYR A 394 -22.50 15.79 2.77
CA TYR A 394 -21.41 14.83 2.88
C TYR A 394 -21.99 13.42 2.75
N ALA A 395 -22.01 12.90 1.52
CA ALA A 395 -22.45 11.54 1.24
C ALA A 395 -21.30 10.57 1.54
N VAL A 396 -21.46 9.76 2.60
CA VAL A 396 -20.46 8.78 3.02
C VAL A 396 -20.88 7.36 2.63
N LYS A 397 -19.90 6.54 2.27
CA LYS A 397 -20.08 5.10 2.06
C LYS A 397 -19.35 4.34 3.16
N GLU A 398 -20.09 3.74 4.09
CA GLU A 398 -19.51 2.96 5.18
C GLU A 398 -18.81 1.69 4.69
N LYS A 399 -17.71 1.32 5.34
CA LYS A 399 -17.00 0.05 5.11
C LYS A 399 -17.82 -1.13 5.58
N GLU A 400 -17.76 -2.22 4.82
CA GLU A 400 -18.23 -3.51 5.29
C GLU A 400 -17.25 -4.10 6.31
N GLY A 401 -17.66 -4.21 7.58
CA GLY A 401 -16.85 -4.80 8.64
C GLY A 401 -15.68 -3.90 9.08
N VAL A 402 -15.94 -2.98 10.01
CA VAL A 402 -14.90 -2.08 10.58
C VAL A 402 -13.98 -2.74 11.61
N GLY A 403 -14.32 -3.94 12.08
CA GLY A 403 -13.47 -4.71 12.98
C GLY A 403 -12.24 -5.28 12.27
N SER A 404 -11.10 -5.31 12.95
CA SER A 404 -9.85 -5.85 12.42
C SER A 404 -9.24 -6.85 13.38
N VAL A 405 -8.55 -7.85 12.81
CA VAL A 405 -7.68 -8.77 13.53
C VAL A 405 -6.25 -8.47 13.10
N GLY A 406 -5.45 -7.95 14.01
CA GLY A 406 -4.01 -7.84 13.87
C GLY A 406 -3.33 -9.06 14.46
N ALA A 407 -2.33 -9.60 13.78
CA ALA A 407 -1.43 -10.58 14.35
C ALA A 407 -0.01 -10.26 13.90
N GLY A 408 0.96 -10.50 14.77
CA GLY A 408 2.35 -10.21 14.44
C GLY A 408 3.30 -10.82 15.45
N MET A 409 4.59 -10.61 15.18
CA MET A 409 5.67 -11.03 16.06
C MET A 409 6.54 -9.83 16.38
N ALA A 410 7.04 -9.76 17.60
CA ALA A 410 8.00 -8.77 18.05
C ALA A 410 9.23 -9.49 18.60
N TYR A 411 10.38 -8.83 18.52
CA TYR A 411 11.58 -9.27 19.21
C TYR A 411 12.22 -8.07 19.87
N SER A 412 12.62 -8.20 21.13
CA SER A 412 13.40 -7.19 21.84
C SER A 412 14.48 -7.84 22.69
N ALA A 413 15.52 -7.07 23.04
CA ALA A 413 16.56 -7.57 23.94
C ALA A 413 15.97 -7.99 25.30
N GLN A 414 14.96 -7.27 25.78
CA GLN A 414 14.28 -7.47 27.05
C GLN A 414 13.35 -8.71 27.04
N ASP A 415 12.35 -8.71 26.15
CA ASP A 415 11.25 -9.68 26.15
C ASP A 415 11.49 -10.88 25.20
N LYS A 416 12.59 -10.85 24.43
CA LYS A 416 12.92 -11.82 23.37
C LYS A 416 11.79 -11.91 22.34
N LEU A 417 11.62 -13.06 21.70
CA LEU A 417 10.57 -13.28 20.71
C LEU A 417 9.20 -13.36 21.42
N THR A 418 8.27 -12.50 21.00
CA THR A 418 6.86 -12.53 21.37
C THR A 418 5.99 -12.60 20.12
N GLY A 419 4.86 -13.29 20.22
CA GLY A 419 3.78 -13.24 19.23
C GLY A 419 2.58 -12.56 19.84
N TYR A 420 1.81 -11.82 19.04
CA TYR A 420 0.58 -11.20 19.50
C TYR A 420 -0.58 -11.39 18.52
N ILE A 421 -1.78 -11.38 19.08
CA ILE A 421 -3.06 -11.26 18.39
C ILE A 421 -3.80 -10.09 19.01
N GLU A 422 -4.27 -9.16 18.19
CA GLU A 422 -5.04 -7.98 18.59
C GLU A 422 -6.37 -7.95 17.83
N LEU A 423 -7.47 -8.01 18.55
CA LEU A 423 -8.81 -7.84 18.01
C LEU A 423 -9.23 -6.40 18.28
N THR A 424 -9.52 -5.62 17.26
CA THR A 424 -9.93 -4.22 17.39
C THR A 424 -11.27 -3.97 16.72
N HIS A 425 -12.15 -3.23 17.39
CA HIS A 425 -13.35 -2.67 16.80
C HIS A 425 -13.39 -1.16 17.05
N PRO A 426 -13.13 -0.31 16.04
CA PRO A 426 -12.88 1.12 16.23
C PRO A 426 -14.16 1.98 16.28
N ASN A 427 -15.33 1.41 15.97
CA ASN A 427 -16.61 2.11 15.93
C ASN A 427 -17.73 1.33 16.64
N MET A 428 -17.49 0.94 17.90
CA MET A 428 -18.42 0.12 18.67
C MET A 428 -19.82 0.76 18.69
N PHE A 429 -20.83 -0.01 18.26
CA PHE A 429 -22.24 0.42 18.15
C PHE A 429 -22.46 1.75 17.40
N GLY A 430 -21.57 2.08 16.45
CA GLY A 430 -21.64 3.31 15.68
C GLY A 430 -21.27 4.58 16.44
N ARG A 431 -20.65 4.49 17.63
CA ARG A 431 -20.35 5.64 18.50
C ARG A 431 -18.96 6.25 18.30
N GLY A 432 -18.14 5.71 17.42
CA GLY A 432 -16.73 6.06 17.28
C GLY A 432 -15.89 5.66 18.49
N GLN A 433 -16.42 4.77 19.33
CA GLN A 433 -15.74 4.20 20.50
C GLN A 433 -14.90 3.00 20.05
N LYS A 434 -13.65 2.94 20.49
CA LYS A 434 -12.75 1.83 20.19
C LYS A 434 -12.77 0.84 21.34
N ILE A 435 -12.97 -0.44 21.02
CA ILE A 435 -12.64 -1.54 21.93
C ILE A 435 -11.53 -2.36 21.28
N TYR A 436 -10.58 -2.83 22.08
CA TYR A 436 -9.56 -3.74 21.59
C TYR A 436 -9.19 -4.76 22.66
N THR A 437 -8.86 -5.98 22.22
CA THR A 437 -8.32 -7.03 23.07
C THR A 437 -7.00 -7.47 22.48
N ARG A 438 -5.96 -7.54 23.30
CA ARG A 438 -4.62 -7.92 22.89
C ARG A 438 -4.13 -9.09 23.73
N PHE A 439 -3.68 -10.13 23.06
CA PHE A 439 -2.98 -11.27 23.64
C PHE A 439 -1.56 -11.25 23.09
N GLU A 440 -0.57 -11.16 23.96
CA GLU A 440 0.84 -11.16 23.60
C GLU A 440 1.59 -12.17 24.46
N ILE A 441 2.21 -13.15 23.82
CA ILE A 441 2.79 -14.33 24.47
C ILE A 441 4.19 -14.56 23.92
N GLY A 442 5.15 -14.82 24.80
CA GLY A 442 6.53 -15.19 24.48
C GLY A 442 7.22 -15.82 25.68
N GLY A 443 8.50 -16.19 25.50
CA GLY A 443 9.26 -16.89 26.54
C GLY A 443 9.50 -16.07 27.81
N ARG A 444 9.49 -14.74 27.72
CA ARG A 444 9.68 -13.83 28.88
C ARG A 444 8.47 -12.95 29.20
N LEU A 445 7.46 -12.89 28.34
CA LEU A 445 6.31 -12.00 28.50
C LEU A 445 5.02 -12.73 28.18
N THR A 446 4.05 -12.63 29.09
CA THR A 446 2.64 -12.88 28.80
C THR A 446 1.87 -11.63 29.16
N ASN A 447 1.19 -11.03 28.20
CA ASN A 447 0.39 -9.83 28.36
C ASN A 447 -0.99 -10.06 27.76
N ILE A 448 -2.03 -9.83 28.55
CA ILE A 448 -3.43 -9.90 28.13
C ILE A 448 -4.05 -8.57 28.51
N GLN A 449 -4.58 -7.85 27.54
CA GLN A 449 -5.15 -6.52 27.74
C GLN A 449 -6.49 -6.39 27.04
N LEU A 450 -7.45 -5.80 27.74
CA LEU A 450 -8.72 -5.32 27.19
C LEU A 450 -8.77 -3.81 27.39
N GLY A 451 -8.97 -3.07 26.31
CA GLY A 451 -9.02 -1.61 26.35
C GLY A 451 -10.26 -1.06 25.66
N PHE A 452 -10.77 0.04 26.21
CA PHE A 452 -11.85 0.86 25.68
C PHE A 452 -11.37 2.30 25.53
N THR A 453 -11.81 2.99 24.48
CA THR A 453 -11.48 4.40 24.24
C THR A 453 -12.70 5.16 23.71
N GLU A 454 -13.03 6.26 24.38
CA GLU A 454 -13.95 7.31 23.92
C GLU A 454 -13.11 8.51 23.44
N PRO A 455 -12.97 8.74 22.12
CA PRO A 455 -12.09 9.80 21.62
C PRO A 455 -12.59 11.22 21.89
N TRP A 456 -13.90 11.41 22.11
CA TRP A 456 -14.53 12.71 22.37
C TRP A 456 -15.45 12.67 23.60
N LEU A 457 -14.85 12.54 24.78
CA LEU A 457 -15.57 12.56 26.05
C LEU A 457 -16.30 13.92 26.21
N PHE A 458 -17.59 13.85 26.52
CA PHE A 458 -18.48 15.02 26.65
C PHE A 458 -18.47 15.96 25.44
N ASP A 459 -18.28 15.41 24.23
CA ASP A 459 -18.23 16.16 22.96
C ASP A 459 -17.09 17.17 22.86
N THR A 460 -16.10 17.06 23.74
CA THR A 460 -14.86 17.83 23.67
C THR A 460 -13.78 16.99 23.00
N ARG A 461 -12.68 17.61 22.54
CA ARG A 461 -11.50 16.89 22.01
C ARG A 461 -10.69 16.14 23.09
N THR A 462 -11.36 15.75 24.18
CA THR A 462 -10.82 14.99 25.30
C THR A 462 -11.01 13.52 25.02
N THR A 463 -9.91 12.79 24.90
CA THR A 463 -9.92 11.34 24.76
C THR A 463 -9.89 10.71 26.14
N ALA A 464 -10.81 9.78 26.40
CA ALA A 464 -10.85 8.98 27.61
C ALA A 464 -10.58 7.51 27.26
N GLY A 465 -9.72 6.85 28.01
CA GLY A 465 -9.38 5.45 27.86
C GLY A 465 -9.60 4.69 29.16
N PHE A 466 -9.95 3.42 29.07
CA PHE A 466 -9.97 2.51 30.20
C PHE A 466 -9.39 1.16 29.77
N ASP A 467 -8.38 0.71 30.48
CA ASP A 467 -7.66 -0.53 30.20
C ASP A 467 -7.68 -1.44 31.42
N ILE A 468 -7.88 -2.74 31.20
CA ILE A 468 -7.63 -3.80 32.18
C ILE A 468 -6.57 -4.71 31.58
N TYR A 469 -5.56 -5.06 32.37
CA TYR A 469 -4.45 -5.87 31.89
C TYR A 469 -3.95 -6.86 32.93
N TYR A 470 -3.44 -7.98 32.43
CA TYR A 470 -2.65 -8.96 33.15
C TYR A 470 -1.29 -9.09 32.46
N THR A 471 -0.22 -8.87 33.22
CA THR A 471 1.15 -8.98 32.73
C THR A 471 1.93 -9.92 33.62
N ASN A 472 2.52 -10.96 33.04
CA ASN A 472 3.46 -11.85 33.71
C ASN A 472 4.79 -11.79 32.94
N ARG A 473 5.81 -11.19 33.55
CA ARG A 473 7.11 -10.97 32.92
C ARG A 473 8.22 -11.66 33.72
N PHE A 474 9.03 -12.45 33.02
CA PHE A 474 10.22 -13.09 33.56
C PHE A 474 11.43 -12.18 33.38
N TRP A 475 12.00 -11.72 34.49
CA TRP A 475 13.27 -11.01 34.56
C TRP A 475 14.39 -11.99 34.90
N ASP A 476 15.65 -11.56 34.80
CA ASP A 476 16.79 -12.47 34.86
C ASP A 476 16.92 -13.24 36.19
N TYR A 477 16.38 -12.71 37.30
CA TYR A 477 16.44 -13.34 38.63
C TYR A 477 15.11 -13.30 39.41
N TYR A 478 14.00 -12.90 38.78
CA TYR A 478 12.67 -12.93 39.39
C TYR A 478 11.57 -12.86 38.33
N THR A 479 10.35 -13.26 38.69
CA THR A 479 9.14 -13.06 37.88
C THR A 479 8.28 -11.96 38.49
N LYS A 480 7.82 -11.01 37.68
CA LYS A 480 6.85 -9.98 38.08
C LYS A 480 5.50 -10.28 37.46
N ARG A 481 4.47 -10.34 38.30
CA ARG A 481 3.08 -10.50 37.88
C ARG A 481 2.28 -9.28 38.32
N ASP A 482 1.65 -8.63 37.36
CA ASP A 482 0.79 -7.47 37.55
C ASP A 482 -0.61 -7.79 37.04
N LEU A 483 -1.63 -7.48 37.86
CA LEU A 483 -3.02 -7.39 37.43
C LEU A 483 -3.47 -5.96 37.73
N GLY A 484 -3.87 -5.21 36.71
CA GLY A 484 -4.17 -3.80 36.89
C GLY A 484 -5.25 -3.27 35.97
N SER A 485 -5.66 -2.05 36.28
CA SER A 485 -6.52 -1.23 35.45
C SER A 485 -5.97 0.19 35.36
N ALA A 486 -6.15 0.85 34.23
CA ALA A 486 -5.74 2.22 34.01
C ALA A 486 -6.88 3.03 33.37
N ALA A 487 -7.23 4.16 33.98
CA ALA A 487 -8.09 5.18 33.38
C ALA A 487 -7.20 6.30 32.84
N ASN A 488 -7.37 6.63 31.57
CA ASN A 488 -6.56 7.60 30.84
C ASN A 488 -7.44 8.78 30.40
N LEU A 489 -6.97 10.00 30.55
CA LEU A 489 -7.56 11.21 30.00
C LEU A 489 -6.48 11.96 29.22
N SER A 490 -6.77 12.33 27.99
CA SER A 490 -5.87 13.11 27.14
C SER A 490 -6.62 14.24 26.48
N PHE A 491 -6.24 15.48 26.73
CA PHE A 491 -6.92 16.66 26.17
C PHE A 491 -5.91 17.64 25.56
N PRO A 492 -6.33 18.40 24.53
CA PRO A 492 -5.47 19.41 23.92
C PRO A 492 -5.08 20.46 24.96
N PHE A 493 -3.83 20.89 24.90
CA PHE A 493 -3.33 22.03 25.64
C PHE A 493 -3.40 23.29 24.76
N TYR A 494 -3.27 24.48 25.34
CA TYR A 494 -3.38 25.74 24.58
C TYR A 494 -2.26 25.94 23.55
N LEU A 495 -1.15 25.21 23.69
CA LEU A 495 -0.06 25.17 22.72
C LEU A 495 -0.37 24.16 21.61
N ASP A 496 -0.11 24.55 20.36
CA ASP A 496 -0.26 23.65 19.22
C ASP A 496 0.54 22.35 19.39
N TYR A 497 -0.02 21.26 18.86
CA TYR A 497 0.56 19.91 18.90
C TYR A 497 0.84 19.36 20.31
N THR A 498 0.29 20.02 21.34
CA THR A 498 0.55 19.69 22.74
C THR A 498 -0.70 19.09 23.38
N ARG A 499 -0.53 17.98 24.10
CA ARG A 499 -1.59 17.34 24.88
C ARG A 499 -1.14 17.17 26.32
N PHE A 500 -2.08 17.38 27.24
CA PHE A 500 -1.94 16.94 28.62
C PHE A 500 -2.56 15.56 28.75
N ASN A 501 -1.86 14.66 29.43
CA ASN A 501 -2.24 13.29 29.68
C ASN A 501 -2.31 13.06 31.19
N TYR A 502 -3.39 12.45 31.66
CA TYR A 502 -3.53 11.99 33.02
C TYR A 502 -3.90 10.51 33.00
N THR A 503 -3.14 9.68 33.71
CA THR A 503 -3.43 8.26 33.88
C THR A 503 -3.54 7.94 35.36
N PHE A 504 -4.70 7.45 35.78
CA PHE A 504 -4.88 6.85 37.09
C PHE A 504 -4.80 5.33 36.96
N ARG A 505 -3.84 4.72 37.65
CA ARG A 505 -3.58 3.27 37.60
C ARG A 505 -3.80 2.64 38.96
N VAL A 506 -4.51 1.52 38.97
CA VAL A 506 -4.64 0.63 40.12
C VAL A 506 -4.03 -0.72 39.72
N GLU A 507 -2.97 -1.14 40.40
CA GLU A 507 -2.18 -2.32 40.02
C GLU A 507 -1.88 -3.18 41.24
N ARG A 508 -2.22 -4.47 41.16
CA ARG A 508 -1.80 -5.49 42.13
C ARG A 508 -0.55 -6.18 41.61
N THR A 509 0.59 -5.87 42.21
CA THR A 509 1.90 -6.42 41.85
C THR A 509 2.28 -7.55 42.81
N GLN A 510 2.80 -8.64 42.25
CA GLN A 510 3.37 -9.76 42.99
C GLN A 510 4.71 -10.18 42.37
N ILE A 511 5.70 -10.44 43.22
CA ILE A 511 6.99 -10.99 42.83
C ILE A 511 7.04 -12.49 43.13
N LEU A 512 7.52 -13.27 42.18
CA LEU A 512 7.58 -14.74 42.21
C LEU A 512 8.97 -15.21 41.75
N ASN A 513 9.29 -16.49 41.99
CA ASN A 513 10.49 -17.16 41.45
C ASN A 513 11.79 -16.36 41.61
N ILE A 514 12.05 -15.86 42.82
CA ILE A 514 13.28 -15.11 43.12
C ILE A 514 14.46 -16.09 43.16
N SER A 515 15.52 -15.81 42.39
CA SER A 515 16.73 -16.62 42.36
C SER A 515 17.44 -16.65 43.73
N GLU A 516 18.03 -17.79 44.09
CA GLU A 516 18.84 -17.93 45.31
C GLU A 516 20.11 -17.06 45.30
N SER A 517 20.59 -16.69 44.11
CA SER A 517 21.71 -15.76 43.94
C SER A 517 21.38 -14.34 44.38
N TYR A 518 20.09 -14.00 44.50
CA TYR A 518 19.66 -12.67 44.93
C TYR A 518 19.75 -12.53 46.46
N ARG A 519 20.84 -11.91 46.91
CA ARG A 519 21.15 -11.59 48.31
C ARG A 519 21.37 -10.09 48.44
N PRO A 520 20.34 -9.29 48.76
CA PRO A 520 20.47 -7.82 48.81
C PRO A 520 21.38 -7.42 49.98
N THR A 521 22.31 -6.49 49.73
CA THR A 521 23.29 -6.00 50.72
C THR A 521 23.13 -4.49 50.94
N GLY A 522 21.89 -4.04 51.17
CA GLY A 522 21.54 -2.62 51.29
C GLY A 522 20.63 -2.09 50.18
N THR A 523 20.11 -2.96 49.32
CA THR A 523 19.02 -2.64 48.37
C THR A 523 17.69 -3.26 48.78
N TYR A 524 16.65 -2.86 48.05
CA TYR A 524 15.28 -3.27 48.27
C TYR A 524 15.09 -4.77 48.14
N ASP A 525 14.76 -5.46 49.24
CA ASP A 525 14.51 -6.91 49.21
C ASP A 525 13.18 -7.25 48.50
N LEU A 526 13.29 -7.89 47.33
CA LEU A 526 12.17 -8.42 46.55
C LEU A 526 11.24 -9.36 47.35
N ARG A 527 11.74 -10.02 48.40
CA ARG A 527 10.92 -10.94 49.22
C ARG A 527 9.76 -10.21 49.89
N ASN A 528 9.90 -8.91 50.12
CA ASN A 528 8.84 -8.06 50.66
C ASN A 528 7.61 -7.92 49.74
N ASP A 529 7.75 -8.29 48.46
CA ASP A 529 6.71 -8.18 47.42
C ASP A 529 6.21 -9.55 46.95
N THR A 530 6.60 -10.63 47.62
CA THR A 530 6.03 -11.96 47.41
C THR A 530 4.56 -12.02 47.84
N ILE A 531 4.23 -11.26 48.88
CA ILE A 531 2.86 -10.90 49.23
C ILE A 531 2.42 -9.78 48.28
N PRO A 532 1.31 -9.97 47.54
CA PRO A 532 0.83 -8.98 46.58
C PRO A 532 0.59 -7.61 47.20
N LYS A 533 1.07 -6.56 46.53
CA LYS A 533 0.90 -5.15 46.94
C LYS A 533 0.02 -4.42 45.95
N TRP A 534 -0.87 -3.58 46.46
CA TRP A 534 -1.66 -2.68 45.65
C TRP A 534 -0.92 -1.34 45.47
N THR A 535 -0.86 -0.87 44.23
CA THR A 535 -0.31 0.42 43.84
C THR A 535 -1.42 1.25 43.23
N LEU A 536 -1.67 2.42 43.82
CA LEU A 536 -2.47 3.47 43.21
C LEU A 536 -1.48 4.52 42.71
N ALA A 537 -1.35 4.65 41.39
CA ALA A 537 -0.40 5.55 40.75
C ALA A 537 -1.12 6.60 39.92
N ASN A 538 -0.76 7.86 40.13
CA ASN A 538 -1.20 9.01 39.33
C ASN A 538 -0.06 9.42 38.41
N ASN A 539 -0.25 9.30 37.10
CA ASN A 539 0.70 9.79 36.11
C ASN A 539 0.16 11.06 35.45
N TYR A 540 0.91 12.15 35.54
CA TYR A 540 0.66 13.41 34.85
C TYR A 540 1.71 13.59 33.76
N GLY A 541 1.28 13.77 32.52
CA GLY A 541 2.14 13.93 31.37
C GLY A 541 1.78 15.16 30.54
N ILE A 542 2.79 15.83 30.00
CA ILE A 542 2.62 16.79 28.92
C ILE A 542 3.50 16.36 27.74
N THR A 543 2.89 16.26 26.57
CA THR A 543 3.56 15.79 25.35
C THR A 543 3.31 16.76 24.22
N ARG A 544 4.38 17.18 23.55
CA ARG A 544 4.33 17.96 22.31
C ARG A 544 4.99 17.18 21.19
N ASP A 545 4.24 16.87 20.13
CA ASP A 545 4.71 16.07 19.00
C ASP A 545 4.45 16.77 17.67
N THR A 546 5.52 17.28 17.05
CA THR A 546 5.48 17.94 15.73
C THR A 546 6.22 17.17 14.66
N ARG A 547 6.43 15.85 14.86
CA ARG A 547 7.08 15.00 13.87
C ARG A 547 6.25 14.92 12.60
N ASP A 548 6.92 14.94 11.45
CA ASP A 548 6.30 14.79 10.12
C ASP A 548 5.70 13.37 9.93
N PHE A 549 6.43 12.34 10.35
CA PHE A 549 5.99 10.94 10.35
C PHE A 549 6.31 10.31 11.70
N ILE A 550 5.38 9.54 12.28
CA ILE A 550 5.54 8.99 13.64
C ILE A 550 6.66 7.92 13.70
N PHE A 551 6.70 6.99 12.73
CA PHE A 551 7.58 5.82 12.77
C PHE A 551 8.98 6.07 12.19
N ASN A 552 9.09 6.86 11.13
CA ASN A 552 10.36 7.24 10.54
C ASN A 552 10.38 8.76 10.24
N PRO A 553 10.53 9.62 11.27
CA PRO A 553 10.48 11.06 11.09
C PRO A 553 11.69 11.59 10.28
N SER A 554 11.52 12.73 9.62
CA SER A 554 12.58 13.48 8.94
C SER A 554 12.77 14.88 9.51
N SER A 555 11.73 15.44 10.11
CA SER A 555 11.73 16.77 10.70
C SER A 555 10.78 16.85 11.90
N GLY A 556 10.95 17.90 12.71
CA GLY A 556 10.12 18.16 13.87
C GLY A 556 10.71 17.63 15.18
N SER A 557 9.91 17.62 16.24
CA SER A 557 10.35 17.19 17.56
C SER A 557 9.26 16.46 18.33
N TYR A 558 9.71 15.59 19.24
CA TYR A 558 8.88 14.93 20.26
C TYR A 558 9.44 15.31 21.62
N ILE A 559 8.63 15.96 22.44
CA ILE A 559 8.99 16.36 23.81
C ILE A 559 7.94 15.79 24.75
N SER A 560 8.38 15.09 25.78
CA SER A 560 7.52 14.48 26.79
C SER A 560 8.09 14.70 28.18
N LEU A 561 7.25 15.19 29.08
CA LEU A 561 7.52 15.23 30.52
C LEU A 561 6.43 14.41 31.22
N GLN A 562 6.83 13.47 32.08
CA GLN A 562 5.91 12.63 32.84
C GLN A 562 6.29 12.60 34.33
N SER A 563 5.27 12.53 35.18
CA SER A 563 5.37 12.49 36.63
C SER A 563 4.40 11.44 37.17
N GLU A 564 4.94 10.29 37.58
CA GLU A 564 4.19 9.19 38.17
C GLU A 564 4.38 9.16 39.70
N ILE A 565 3.28 9.25 40.44
CA ILE A 565 3.27 9.36 41.90
C ILE A 565 2.43 8.23 42.49
N ALA A 566 3.04 7.43 43.37
CA ALA A 566 2.37 6.43 44.19
C ALA A 566 2.77 6.64 45.66
N LYS A 567 1.81 6.89 46.55
CA LYS A 567 2.09 7.24 47.95
C LYS A 567 1.14 6.54 48.93
N PRO A 568 1.58 6.28 50.18
CA PRO A 568 0.71 5.72 51.20
C PRO A 568 -0.55 6.55 51.50
N TRP A 569 -0.45 7.89 51.41
CA TRP A 569 -1.60 8.78 51.63
C TRP A 569 -2.65 8.75 50.50
N ILE A 570 -2.32 8.15 49.35
CA ILE A 570 -3.28 7.77 48.30
C ILE A 570 -3.53 6.25 48.30
N PHE A 571 -3.36 5.60 49.46
CA PHE A 571 -3.61 4.18 49.70
C PHE A 571 -2.73 3.21 48.89
N ALA A 572 -1.58 3.66 48.36
CA ALA A 572 -0.61 2.78 47.72
C ALA A 572 0.28 2.07 48.76
N ASN A 573 0.44 0.75 48.63
CA ASN A 573 1.39 -0.03 49.44
C ASN A 573 2.84 0.12 48.97
N ILE A 574 3.02 0.62 47.74
CA ILE A 574 4.32 0.91 47.13
C ILE A 574 4.47 2.44 47.06
N ASP A 575 5.58 2.96 47.59
CA ASP A 575 5.90 4.39 47.65
C ASP A 575 6.97 4.74 46.62
N TYR A 576 6.65 5.61 45.66
CA TYR A 576 7.63 6.29 44.81
C TYR A 576 7.07 7.56 44.15
N ASN A 577 7.97 8.46 43.75
CA ASN A 577 7.74 9.48 42.74
C ASN A 577 8.73 9.24 41.61
N ARG A 578 8.27 9.11 40.38
CA ARG A 578 9.11 8.94 39.20
C ARG A 578 8.85 10.07 38.22
N PHE A 579 9.91 10.79 37.87
CA PHE A 579 9.87 11.85 36.88
C PHE A 579 10.73 11.46 35.69
N THR A 580 10.21 11.63 34.48
CA THR A 580 10.95 11.35 33.24
C THR A 580 10.76 12.47 32.26
N PHE A 581 11.87 12.93 31.68
CA PHE A 581 11.89 13.89 30.60
C PHE A 581 12.55 13.26 29.38
N GLU A 582 11.93 13.46 28.24
CA GLU A 582 12.45 13.01 26.95
C GLU A 582 12.24 14.07 25.88
N THR A 583 13.29 14.30 25.10
CA THR A 583 13.23 15.11 23.89
C THR A 583 13.91 14.38 22.73
N ARG A 584 13.29 14.46 21.56
CA ARG A 584 13.85 14.01 20.29
C ARG A 584 13.65 15.10 19.27
N ILE A 585 14.70 15.46 18.56
CA ILE A 585 14.67 16.50 17.54
C ILE A 585 15.26 15.93 16.25
N TYR A 586 14.55 16.16 15.14
CA TYR A 586 14.91 15.67 13.81
C TYR A 586 15.23 16.86 12.92
N PHE A 587 16.45 16.87 12.39
CA PHE A 587 16.95 17.92 11.51
C PHE A 587 17.13 17.34 10.10
N PRO A 588 16.33 17.78 9.11
CA PRO A 588 16.61 17.46 7.72
C PRO A 588 17.88 18.22 7.30
N VAL A 589 18.91 17.49 6.88
CA VAL A 589 20.23 18.10 6.59
C VAL A 589 20.32 18.48 5.12
N TYR A 590 20.54 17.51 4.25
CA TYR A 590 20.57 17.69 2.80
C TYR A 590 20.12 16.40 2.13
N TRP A 591 19.42 16.51 1.01
CA TRP A 591 18.93 15.37 0.23
C TRP A 591 18.09 14.40 1.07
N LYS A 592 18.58 13.18 1.30
CA LYS A 592 17.92 12.12 2.06
C LYS A 592 18.51 11.93 3.47
N PHE A 593 19.39 12.84 3.90
CA PHE A 593 20.06 12.78 5.19
C PHE A 593 19.27 13.47 6.30
N VAL A 594 19.14 12.80 7.44
CA VAL A 594 18.44 13.30 8.63
C VAL A 594 19.33 13.07 9.85
N LEU A 595 19.53 14.10 10.66
CA LEU A 595 20.15 13.99 11.97
C LEU A 595 19.05 13.91 13.03
N MET A 596 19.09 12.91 13.90
CA MET A 596 18.24 12.80 15.08
C MET A 596 19.09 12.95 16.32
N ALA A 597 18.66 13.83 17.22
CA ALA A 597 19.23 13.97 18.55
C ALA A 597 18.16 13.66 19.60
N ARG A 598 18.49 12.77 20.54
CA ARG A 598 17.63 12.36 21.64
C ARG A 598 18.34 12.58 22.96
N VAL A 599 17.61 13.13 23.92
CA VAL A 599 18.01 13.19 25.32
C VAL A 599 16.88 12.62 26.16
N ARG A 600 17.21 11.71 27.06
CA ARG A 600 16.28 11.15 28.04
C ARG A 600 16.93 11.15 29.42
N THR A 601 16.20 11.66 30.40
CA THR A 601 16.63 11.69 31.79
C THR A 601 15.46 11.37 32.70
N GLY A 602 15.75 10.83 33.87
CA GLY A 602 14.72 10.51 34.84
C GLY A 602 15.28 10.37 36.24
N ILE A 603 14.42 10.63 37.21
CA ILE A 603 14.68 10.44 38.63
C ILE A 603 13.52 9.67 39.26
N VAL A 604 13.83 8.76 40.18
CA VAL A 604 12.84 8.09 41.01
C VAL A 604 13.25 8.21 42.47
N THR A 605 12.31 8.59 43.32
CA THR A 605 12.51 8.80 44.76
C THR A 605 11.43 8.08 45.55
N SER A 606 11.68 7.75 46.80
CA SER A 606 10.70 7.16 47.71
C SER A 606 10.95 7.66 49.12
N GLY A 607 9.92 7.67 49.99
CA GLY A 607 10.11 7.88 51.42
C GLY A 607 10.74 6.66 52.11
N LYS A 608 10.76 5.52 51.42
CA LYS A 608 11.48 4.29 51.76
C LYS A 608 12.50 3.99 50.64
N GLU A 609 12.93 2.75 50.51
CA GLU A 609 13.70 2.32 49.35
C GLU A 609 12.80 2.14 48.11
N VAL A 610 13.30 2.59 46.95
CA VAL A 610 12.61 2.41 45.67
C VAL A 610 12.66 0.93 45.27
N PRO A 611 11.50 0.27 45.02
CA PRO A 611 11.48 -1.11 44.54
C PRO A 611 12.25 -1.25 43.24
N ILE A 612 13.03 -2.32 43.10
CA ILE A 612 13.94 -2.48 41.96
C ILE A 612 13.24 -2.47 40.60
N TYR A 613 11.98 -2.90 40.51
CA TYR A 613 11.19 -2.89 39.26
C TYR A 613 10.60 -1.51 38.90
N LYS A 614 10.82 -0.49 39.75
CA LYS A 614 10.49 0.92 39.47
C LYS A 614 11.73 1.77 39.16
N ARG A 615 12.93 1.19 39.30
CA ARG A 615 14.22 1.83 38.97
C ARG A 615 14.48 1.85 37.46
N PHE A 616 15.47 2.63 37.05
CA PHE A 616 15.91 2.75 35.66
C PHE A 616 17.02 1.74 35.33
N TYR A 617 17.01 1.22 34.11
CA TYR A 617 17.98 0.24 33.64
C TYR A 617 18.48 0.63 32.25
N ALA A 618 19.74 1.01 32.13
CA ALA A 618 20.32 1.42 30.86
C ALA A 618 21.07 0.27 30.14
N GLY A 619 21.12 0.34 28.81
CA GLY A 619 21.78 -0.64 27.94
C GLY A 619 20.83 -1.26 26.92
N GLY A 620 21.36 -1.88 25.85
CA GLY A 620 20.55 -2.50 24.79
C GLY A 620 19.87 -1.49 23.85
N THR A 621 18.75 -1.90 23.24
CA THR A 621 17.95 -1.09 22.28
C THR A 621 16.59 -0.66 22.81
N GLY A 622 16.31 -0.87 24.10
CA GLY A 622 15.06 -0.45 24.73
C GLY A 622 14.91 1.08 24.82
N GLU A 623 13.87 1.50 25.53
CA GLU A 623 13.60 2.92 25.79
C GLU A 623 14.79 3.63 26.47
N ASP A 624 15.48 2.92 27.36
CA ASP A 624 16.68 3.37 28.08
C ASP A 624 17.98 2.85 27.41
N GLY A 625 17.94 2.60 26.09
CA GLY A 625 18.97 1.92 25.33
C GLY A 625 20.25 2.72 25.09
N VAL A 626 21.38 2.03 25.22
CA VAL A 626 22.72 2.46 24.78
C VAL A 626 23.31 1.30 23.97
N ARG A 627 23.27 1.42 22.64
CA ARG A 627 23.71 0.34 21.74
C ARG A 627 25.22 0.12 21.85
N GLY A 628 25.64 -1.13 21.63
CA GLY A 628 27.00 -1.60 21.92
C GLY A 628 27.18 -2.26 23.29
N TYR A 629 26.17 -2.15 24.16
CA TYR A 629 26.11 -2.79 25.47
C TYR A 629 24.88 -3.72 25.57
N PRO A 630 24.98 -4.88 26.25
CA PRO A 630 23.82 -5.72 26.53
C PRO A 630 22.70 -4.97 27.26
N ASP A 631 21.48 -5.51 27.17
CA ASP A 631 20.33 -4.97 27.88
C ASP A 631 20.62 -4.90 29.39
N ARG A 632 20.28 -3.76 30.02
CA ARG A 632 20.45 -3.52 31.46
C ARG A 632 21.89 -3.60 32.00
N SER A 633 22.93 -3.63 31.16
CA SER A 633 24.31 -3.76 31.65
C SER A 633 24.94 -2.47 32.16
N LEU A 634 24.33 -1.31 31.89
CA LEU A 634 24.84 0.02 32.27
C LEU A 634 24.09 0.58 33.48
N THR A 635 24.02 -0.23 34.53
CA THR A 635 23.22 0.11 35.71
C THR A 635 23.91 -0.40 36.98
N PRO A 636 23.61 0.17 38.16
CA PRO A 636 24.13 -0.35 39.41
C PRO A 636 23.83 -1.84 39.57
N SER A 637 24.81 -2.59 40.09
CA SER A 637 24.70 -4.02 40.30
C SER A 637 25.16 -4.41 41.70
N GLU A 638 24.54 -5.45 42.26
CA GLU A 638 24.93 -6.08 43.53
C GLU A 638 25.13 -7.57 43.29
N ASN A 639 26.23 -8.14 43.78
CA ASN A 639 26.55 -9.57 43.60
C ASN A 639 26.42 -10.03 42.13
N ASN A 640 26.88 -9.19 41.19
CA ASN A 640 26.77 -9.38 39.74
C ASN A 640 25.34 -9.39 39.16
N LEU A 641 24.33 -8.97 39.93
CA LEU A 641 22.95 -8.80 39.47
C LEU A 641 22.63 -7.32 39.26
N ALA A 642 22.08 -6.96 38.11
CA ALA A 642 21.63 -5.61 37.83
C ALA A 642 20.42 -5.26 38.72
N VAL A 643 20.56 -4.23 39.57
CA VAL A 643 19.51 -3.80 40.52
C VAL A 643 18.85 -2.47 40.14
N GLY A 644 19.31 -1.81 39.08
CA GLY A 644 18.74 -0.56 38.61
C GLY A 644 19.19 0.66 39.42
N GLY A 645 19.17 1.83 38.79
CA GLY A 645 19.48 3.10 39.43
C GLY A 645 18.25 3.98 39.68
N ASN A 646 18.37 4.90 40.64
CA ASN A 646 17.33 5.88 40.93
C ASN A 646 17.38 7.10 40.01
N ALA A 647 18.43 7.22 39.18
CA ALA A 647 18.51 8.22 38.14
C ALA A 647 19.07 7.62 36.84
N ILE A 648 18.79 8.30 35.72
CA ILE A 648 19.29 7.91 34.40
C ILE A 648 19.55 9.14 33.53
N LEU A 649 20.58 9.05 32.69
CA LEU A 649 20.84 10.03 31.64
C LEU A 649 21.29 9.28 30.38
N ILE A 650 20.52 9.44 29.29
CA ILE A 650 20.78 8.85 27.97
C ILE A 650 20.79 9.95 26.92
N ASN A 651 21.76 9.89 26.02
CA ASN A 651 21.88 10.74 24.83
C ASN A 651 22.09 9.82 23.63
N ASN A 652 21.28 9.99 22.57
CA ASN A 652 21.45 9.25 21.32
C ASN A 652 21.56 10.25 20.17
N LEU A 653 22.55 10.06 19.31
CA LEU A 653 22.71 10.76 18.05
C LEU A 653 22.62 9.74 16.91
N GLU A 654 21.73 9.98 15.95
CA GLU A 654 21.62 9.13 14.75
C GLU A 654 21.71 9.98 13.48
N PHE A 655 22.60 9.59 12.57
CA PHE A 655 22.69 10.16 11.23
C PHE A 655 22.13 9.16 10.22
N LYS A 656 20.97 9.48 9.64
CA LYS A 656 20.16 8.58 8.81
C LYS A 656 20.28 8.92 7.34
N LEU A 657 20.41 7.92 6.47
CA LEU A 657 20.20 7.98 5.03
C LEU A 657 18.86 7.31 4.70
N LYS A 658 17.82 8.09 4.41
CA LYS A 658 16.46 7.60 4.11
C LYS A 658 16.29 7.32 2.62
N LEU A 659 16.54 6.08 2.20
CA LEU A 659 16.40 5.70 0.79
C LEU A 659 14.94 5.77 0.32
N THR A 660 14.01 5.35 1.18
CA THR A 660 12.56 5.47 1.02
C THR A 660 11.95 5.93 2.34
N GLN A 661 10.62 6.14 2.39
CA GLN A 661 9.93 6.38 3.66
C GLN A 661 10.08 5.21 4.63
N ASN A 662 10.26 3.99 4.11
CA ASN A 662 10.26 2.75 4.89
C ASN A 662 11.66 2.19 5.15
N LEU A 663 12.68 2.59 4.39
CA LEU A 663 14.04 2.04 4.51
C LEU A 663 15.04 3.16 4.82
N ALA A 664 15.76 3.02 5.94
CA ALA A 664 16.85 3.90 6.32
C ALA A 664 18.07 3.11 6.77
N PHE A 665 19.25 3.56 6.34
CA PHE A 665 20.52 3.21 6.96
C PHE A 665 20.87 4.29 7.97
N LEU A 666 21.48 3.94 9.10
CA LEU A 666 21.89 4.92 10.10
C LEU A 666 23.28 4.64 10.65
N LEU A 667 23.99 5.70 10.95
CA LEU A 667 25.14 5.71 11.86
C LEU A 667 24.63 6.23 13.20
N PHE A 668 25.06 5.64 14.30
CA PHE A 668 24.66 6.12 15.61
C PHE A 668 25.84 6.28 16.56
N TYR A 669 25.65 7.19 17.52
CA TYR A 669 26.51 7.39 18.67
C TYR A 669 25.62 7.60 19.90
N ASP A 670 25.72 6.67 20.84
CA ASP A 670 24.93 6.62 22.06
C ASP A 670 25.84 6.86 23.27
N MET A 671 25.35 7.60 24.25
CA MET A 671 26.01 7.81 25.53
C MET A 671 24.98 7.68 26.64
N GLY A 672 25.24 6.87 27.66
CA GLY A 672 24.31 6.78 28.76
C GLY A 672 24.80 6.01 29.96
N ASN A 673 24.14 6.23 31.09
CA ASN A 673 24.31 5.44 32.30
C ASN A 673 23.10 5.59 33.22
N SER A 674 22.90 4.60 34.10
CA SER A 674 22.01 4.69 35.24
C SER A 674 22.82 4.80 36.54
N PHE A 675 22.33 5.61 37.49
CA PHE A 675 23.05 6.01 38.69
C PHE A 675 22.26 5.67 39.96
N THR A 676 22.95 5.38 41.06
CA THR A 676 22.33 5.02 42.35
C THR A 676 21.47 6.14 42.91
N SER A 677 21.84 7.40 42.65
CA SER A 677 21.14 8.60 43.09
C SER A 677 21.21 9.70 42.04
N TYR A 678 20.24 10.63 42.07
CA TYR A 678 20.25 11.82 41.20
C TYR A 678 21.44 12.76 41.48
N LYS A 679 22.02 12.68 42.69
CA LYS A 679 23.21 13.46 43.08
C LYS A 679 24.50 12.96 42.42
N GLU A 680 24.50 11.71 41.94
CA GLU A 680 25.65 11.06 41.32
C GLU A 680 25.64 11.18 39.80
N ILE A 681 24.67 11.90 39.22
CA ILE A 681 24.61 12.11 37.77
C ILE A 681 25.85 12.89 37.34
N ASN A 682 26.75 12.22 36.62
CA ASN A 682 27.94 12.81 36.04
C ASN A 682 27.94 12.64 34.51
N PRO A 683 27.71 13.71 33.72
CA PRO A 683 27.74 13.66 32.26
C PRO A 683 29.09 13.22 31.67
N TYR A 684 30.18 13.33 32.43
CA TYR A 684 31.52 12.94 31.99
C TYR A 684 31.81 11.44 32.17
N GLU A 685 30.98 10.71 32.91
CA GLU A 685 31.13 9.26 33.17
C GLU A 685 30.15 8.39 32.38
N LEU A 686 29.47 8.97 31.39
CA LEU A 686 28.56 8.23 30.53
C LEU A 686 29.30 7.21 29.67
N LYS A 687 28.75 6.00 29.58
CA LYS A 687 29.31 4.93 28.75
C LYS A 687 28.88 5.13 27.30
N ARG A 688 29.83 4.99 26.39
CA ARG A 688 29.70 5.38 24.98
C ARG A 688 29.61 4.14 24.11
N GLY A 689 28.75 4.21 23.11
CA GLY A 689 28.65 3.22 22.04
C GLY A 689 28.48 3.89 20.68
N ALA A 690 29.05 3.30 19.64
CA ALA A 690 28.85 3.78 18.26
C ALA A 690 28.63 2.61 17.32
N GLY A 691 27.93 2.83 16.23
CA GLY A 691 27.72 1.75 15.28
C GLY A 691 26.93 2.12 14.05
N ILE A 692 26.53 1.08 13.35
CA ILE A 692 25.73 1.16 12.13
C ILE A 692 24.42 0.41 12.34
N GLY A 693 23.37 0.86 11.67
CA GLY A 693 22.07 0.24 11.77
C GLY A 693 21.27 0.33 10.49
N ILE A 694 20.27 -0.53 10.40
CA ILE A 694 19.25 -0.54 9.35
C ILE A 694 17.88 -0.45 10.03
N ARG A 695 17.00 0.34 9.44
CA ARG A 695 15.58 0.43 9.80
C ARG A 695 14.75 0.09 8.57
N LEU A 696 13.88 -0.89 8.72
CA LEU A 696 12.92 -1.30 7.69
C LEU A 696 11.52 -1.28 8.30
N GLU A 697 10.68 -0.36 7.86
CA GLU A 697 9.27 -0.29 8.20
C GLU A 697 8.49 -1.19 7.26
N ILE A 698 7.90 -2.24 7.83
CA ILE A 698 7.04 -3.17 7.12
C ILE A 698 5.59 -2.81 7.45
N PRO A 699 4.75 -2.49 6.46
CA PRO A 699 3.33 -2.19 6.70
C PRO A 699 2.68 -3.27 7.57
N MET A 700 1.93 -2.85 8.58
CA MET A 700 1.24 -3.70 9.56
C MET A 700 2.13 -4.52 10.53
N MET A 701 3.43 -4.67 10.27
CA MET A 701 4.40 -5.35 11.16
C MET A 701 5.38 -4.41 11.86
N GLY A 702 5.25 -3.10 11.62
CA GLY A 702 6.03 -2.02 12.24
C GLY A 702 7.49 -1.96 11.82
N VAL A 703 8.35 -1.45 12.71
CA VAL A 703 9.75 -1.14 12.40
C VAL A 703 10.66 -2.29 12.82
N LEU A 704 11.32 -2.88 11.83
CA LEU A 704 12.44 -3.79 11.99
C LEU A 704 13.73 -2.97 12.12
N GLY A 705 14.48 -3.22 13.18
CA GLY A 705 15.78 -2.61 13.43
C GLY A 705 16.85 -3.67 13.61
N PHE A 706 17.96 -3.52 12.89
CA PHE A 706 19.21 -4.22 13.18
C PHE A 706 20.29 -3.18 13.43
N ASP A 707 20.97 -3.27 14.56
CA ASP A 707 22.07 -2.38 14.92
C ASP A 707 23.30 -3.21 15.27
N LEU A 708 24.46 -2.86 14.74
CA LEU A 708 25.74 -3.42 15.16
C LEU A 708 26.51 -2.31 15.87
N GLY A 709 26.56 -2.39 17.20
CA GLY A 709 27.17 -1.37 18.05
C GLY A 709 28.49 -1.82 18.66
N TYR A 710 29.43 -0.91 18.83
CA TYR A 710 30.69 -1.10 19.53
C TYR A 710 30.64 -0.33 20.85
N GLY A 711 30.74 -1.03 21.99
CA GLY A 711 30.78 -0.40 23.32
C GLY A 711 32.21 -0.07 23.75
N PHE A 712 32.57 1.21 23.79
CA PHE A 712 33.94 1.67 24.02
C PHE A 712 34.43 1.44 25.45
N ASP A 713 33.54 1.55 26.43
CA ASP A 713 33.86 1.59 27.86
C ASP A 713 33.55 0.24 28.55
N ARG A 714 33.52 -0.85 27.78
CA ARG A 714 33.41 -2.23 28.29
C ARG A 714 34.76 -2.71 28.82
N ALA A 715 34.73 -3.58 29.83
CA ALA A 715 35.95 -4.29 30.28
C ALA A 715 36.62 -5.09 29.13
N ARG A 716 35.82 -5.58 28.19
CA ARG A 716 36.25 -6.15 26.91
C ARG A 716 35.48 -5.46 25.79
N PRO A 717 36.05 -4.42 25.15
CA PRO A 717 35.43 -3.75 24.02
C PRO A 717 35.18 -4.72 22.87
N GLY A 718 34.05 -4.57 22.18
CA GLY A 718 33.65 -5.49 21.11
C GLY A 718 32.35 -5.09 20.44
N LEU A 719 32.07 -5.75 19.32
CA LEU A 719 30.84 -5.60 18.58
C LEU A 719 29.71 -6.38 19.26
N GLU A 720 28.59 -5.71 19.47
CA GLU A 720 27.35 -6.23 20.04
C GLU A 720 26.24 -6.08 18.98
N PRO A 721 25.73 -7.19 18.42
CA PRO A 721 24.58 -7.15 17.54
C PRO A 721 23.31 -6.94 18.37
N HIS A 722 22.48 -5.99 17.94
CA HIS A 722 21.16 -5.76 18.48
C HIS A 722 20.13 -5.96 17.39
N PHE A 723 19.04 -6.63 17.76
CA PHE A 723 17.92 -6.89 16.87
C PHE A 723 16.64 -6.48 17.57
N GLN A 724 15.76 -5.82 16.83
CA GLN A 724 14.45 -5.43 17.31
C GLN A 724 13.41 -5.52 16.20
N ILE A 725 12.26 -6.09 16.53
CA ILE A 725 11.05 -6.01 15.71
C ILE A 725 10.01 -5.32 16.59
N ASN A 726 9.66 -4.09 16.26
CA ASN A 726 8.65 -3.33 17.01
C ASN A 726 7.44 -3.05 16.12
N PRO A 727 6.36 -3.82 16.25
CA PRO A 727 5.17 -3.68 15.43
C PRO A 727 4.41 -2.36 15.62
N PHE A 728 4.71 -1.61 16.67
CA PHE A 728 3.89 -0.46 17.08
C PHE A 728 4.66 0.84 17.27
N GLY A 729 5.96 0.86 16.99
CA GLY A 729 6.74 2.11 16.90
C GLY A 729 6.71 3.00 18.14
N MET A 730 6.35 2.46 19.31
CA MET A 730 6.71 3.08 20.58
C MET A 730 8.20 2.84 20.79
N PHE A 731 8.97 3.81 20.32
CA PHE A 731 10.05 4.32 21.13
C PHE A 731 9.56 5.64 21.67
#